data_AF-K2IFX0-F1
#
_entry.id   AF-K2IFX0-F1
#
_cell.length_a   1.000
_cell.length_b   1.000
_cell.length_c   1.000
_cell.angle_alpha   90.00
_cell.angle_beta   90.00
_cell.angle_gamma   90.00
#
_symmetry.space_group_name_H-M   'P 1'
#
loop_
_entity.id
_entity.type
_entity.pdbx_description
1 polymer ?
#
loop_
_entity_poly.entity_id
_entity_poly.type
_entity_poly.pdbx_seq_one_letter_code
_entity_poly.pdbx_strand_id
1 'polypeptide(L)'
;MKIERRFTEAGKDAYAALSFRRTTSEIRNPDGSIVFQLKDIEVPESWSQVACDILAQKYFRKAGVPVALTPVVEKDVPDWLWRKAPDAKKLDTLAPEDRTTHEESAKQVFDRLAGTWTYWGWKGGYFDAEEDARAYFDEMRFMLAAQMAAPNSPQWFNTGLHWAYGIDGPAQGHHYVDFKSGKLVKSNSAYEHPQPHACFIQSVGDDLVNDGGIMDLWVREARLFKYGSGTGTNFSKLRGEGERLSGGGKSSGLMSFLKIGDRAAGAIKSGGTTRRAAKMVTVDIDHPDIEAYIDWKVNEEQKVASLVTGSKINQKHLTAVMAACQEGDDDSRFDPKQNRVLKKAIFEARSALVAENMIQRTIQFARQGFTAMEFRTYDTDWDSEAYLTVSGQNSNNSVRLTNEFLRAVETDGDWDLVRRTDGKLHKRLKAKELMDRISYAAWACADPGIQYDSTINEWHTCPEGGRINASNPCSEYMFLDDTACNLASLNLMTFRKADGGFDIAGYEHAVRLWTLTLEVSVLMAQFPSKEIAKLSYEYRTLGLGYANIGGLLMSMGLGYDSDKGRALCAALTAVMTGRAYATSAEMAQELGAFPGYKKNAAHMLRVIRNHRLAAHSATEGYEALEVTPVPLDAANCPDQALVRAAKLAWDDALALGEAHGYRNAQTSVIAPTGTIGLVMDCDTTGIEPDFALVKFKKLAGGGYFKIINRMVPQALKVLGYDEATIEKIVRYAVGHQSLKNAPGVDHAKLKAKGFTEEALEKLEASLASAFDIKFVFNKWTFGEEFCRDVLGFAQAQLDDMNFDMLAGLGFSKADIEAANTYCSGAMTLEGAPGLKDEHLPVFDCANPCGRIGKRFLSVESHIRMMAAAQPFISGAISKTINMPNAATVEDCAEAYLLSWKLGIKANALYRDGSKLSQPLSAALLDAEDLEEFEEIVEQPAAARAPVIAEKIVERIVERVINREKLPGRRKGYTQKAIVGGHKVYLRTGEYEDGRLGEVFIDMHKEGAAFRSLMNNFAIAISIGLQYGVPLDEYVDAFTFTRFEPSGMVEGNDAIKMATSILDYIFRELAVSYLSRTDLAHAEPADLAPDTVGRGTGDATRAEDEALAAVERVTSRGFVRNNLVVFTGGLTETAKANGTNGYHAHGHDHGHHGHDHGLATTTTRTTAAVSVSQEVIEAVDAKFDKIREARMKGYEGDSCPECGNFTLVRNGTCLKCDTCGGTTGCS
;
A
#
# COMPACT_ATOMS: atom_id res chain seq x y z
N MET A 1 -17.30 -15.22 -32.99
CA MET A 1 -17.35 -13.77 -33.29
C MET A 1 -16.53 -13.46 -34.53
N LYS A 2 -17.09 -12.68 -35.46
CA LYS A 2 -16.36 -12.05 -36.56
C LYS A 2 -15.64 -10.79 -36.10
N ILE A 3 -14.45 -10.55 -36.63
CA ILE A 3 -13.58 -9.42 -36.30
C ILE A 3 -13.23 -8.65 -37.58
N GLU A 4 -13.87 -7.49 -37.75
CA GLU A 4 -13.46 -6.51 -38.77
C GLU A 4 -12.08 -5.95 -38.42
N ARG A 5 -11.22 -5.73 -39.40
CA ARG A 5 -9.97 -4.97 -39.22
C ARG A 5 -10.22 -3.49 -39.42
N ARG A 6 -9.72 -2.64 -38.52
CA ARG A 6 -9.89 -1.17 -38.59
C ARG A 6 -8.60 -0.40 -38.37
N PHE A 7 -7.73 -0.86 -37.48
CA PHE A 7 -6.43 -0.25 -37.25
C PHE A 7 -5.29 -0.99 -37.98
N THR A 8 -5.55 -2.21 -38.47
CA THR A 8 -4.57 -3.06 -39.15
C THR A 8 -5.02 -3.47 -40.55
N GLU A 9 -4.07 -3.98 -41.35
CA GLU A 9 -4.35 -4.53 -42.69
C GLU A 9 -3.98 -6.02 -42.73
N ALA A 10 -4.80 -6.82 -43.42
CA ALA A 10 -4.54 -8.26 -43.57
C ALA A 10 -3.21 -8.53 -44.29
N GLY A 11 -2.41 -9.44 -43.74
CA GLY A 11 -1.12 -9.85 -44.32
C GLY A 11 0.05 -8.88 -44.10
N LYS A 12 -0.16 -7.73 -43.45
CA LYS A 12 0.91 -6.86 -42.93
C LYS A 12 1.15 -7.16 -41.45
N ASP A 13 2.36 -6.88 -40.96
CA ASP A 13 2.62 -6.96 -39.52
C ASP A 13 1.90 -5.83 -38.77
N ALA A 14 1.38 -6.11 -37.57
CA ALA A 14 0.61 -5.16 -36.76
C ALA A 14 1.41 -3.90 -36.38
N TYR A 15 2.74 -3.98 -36.34
CA TYR A 15 3.62 -2.86 -36.04
C TYR A 15 4.11 -2.12 -37.30
N ALA A 16 3.75 -2.57 -38.52
CA ALA A 16 4.28 -2.00 -39.76
C ALA A 16 3.94 -0.51 -39.99
N ALA A 17 2.89 0.00 -39.34
CA ALA A 17 2.50 1.42 -39.36
C ALA A 17 3.12 2.25 -38.21
N LEU A 18 3.93 1.65 -37.34
CA LEU A 18 4.46 2.26 -36.11
C LEU A 18 6.00 2.22 -36.08
N SER A 19 6.64 3.36 -35.88
CA SER A 19 8.08 3.45 -35.65
C SER A 19 8.46 3.00 -34.22
N PHE A 20 9.63 2.39 -34.08
CA PHE A 20 10.22 2.01 -32.78
C PHE A 20 11.63 2.59 -32.65
N ARG A 21 12.01 2.94 -31.42
CA ARG A 21 13.33 3.47 -31.05
C ARG A 21 13.92 2.70 -29.87
N ARG A 22 15.23 2.85 -29.66
CA ARG A 22 15.89 2.41 -28.42
C ARG A 22 16.02 3.58 -27.44
N THR A 23 15.81 3.32 -26.16
CA THR A 23 16.06 4.27 -25.06
C THR A 23 16.69 3.56 -23.86
N THR A 24 16.94 4.28 -22.77
CA THR A 24 17.37 3.74 -21.47
C THR A 24 16.39 4.21 -20.39
N SER A 25 16.00 3.32 -19.48
CA SER A 25 15.29 3.68 -18.24
C SER A 25 16.29 3.65 -17.09
N GLU A 26 16.33 4.70 -16.27
CA GLU A 26 17.29 4.84 -15.18
C GLU A 26 16.67 5.53 -13.96
N ILE A 27 17.07 5.11 -12.77
CA ILE A 27 16.73 5.75 -11.50
C ILE A 27 18.04 6.03 -10.77
N ARG A 28 18.21 7.27 -10.32
CA ARG A 28 19.32 7.68 -9.46
C ARG A 28 18.82 8.25 -8.14
N ASN A 29 19.60 8.03 -7.10
CA ASN A 29 19.49 8.71 -5.82
C ASN A 29 19.88 10.19 -5.95
N PRO A 30 19.55 11.05 -4.96
CA PRO A 30 19.95 12.46 -4.95
C PRO A 30 21.48 12.68 -4.97
N ASP A 31 22.26 11.71 -4.49
CA ASP A 31 23.73 11.70 -4.54
C ASP A 31 24.31 11.31 -5.93
N GLY A 32 23.45 11.03 -6.91
CA GLY A 32 23.81 10.60 -8.26
C GLY A 32 24.06 9.10 -8.42
N SER A 33 24.03 8.30 -7.35
CA SER A 33 24.21 6.83 -7.41
C SER A 33 23.03 6.14 -8.10
N ILE A 34 23.29 5.06 -8.86
CA ILE A 34 22.27 4.38 -9.67
C ILE A 34 21.54 3.33 -8.82
N VAL A 35 20.22 3.48 -8.72
CA VAL A 35 19.31 2.54 -8.03
C VAL A 35 18.82 1.45 -8.98
N PHE A 36 18.56 1.82 -10.24
CA PHE A 36 18.10 0.92 -11.29
C PHE A 36 18.53 1.47 -12.65
N GLN A 37 18.96 0.61 -13.57
CA GLN A 37 19.24 0.98 -14.95
C GLN A 37 18.90 -0.20 -15.86
N LEU A 38 18.21 0.09 -16.97
CA LEU A 38 17.97 -0.86 -18.05
C LEU A 38 18.18 -0.13 -19.38
N LYS A 39 19.21 -0.56 -20.13
CA LYS A 39 19.68 0.08 -21.36
C LYS A 39 19.07 -0.55 -22.60
N ASP A 40 19.15 0.19 -23.71
CA ASP A 40 18.85 -0.27 -25.08
C ASP A 40 17.43 -0.85 -25.29
N ILE A 41 16.47 -0.49 -24.44
CA ILE A 41 15.09 -0.99 -24.51
C ILE A 41 14.39 -0.51 -25.77
N GLU A 42 13.72 -1.42 -26.49
CA GLU A 42 12.96 -1.10 -27.69
C GLU A 42 11.52 -0.71 -27.34
N VAL A 43 11.10 0.49 -27.75
CA VAL A 43 9.79 1.09 -27.44
C VAL A 43 9.23 1.81 -28.66
N PRO A 44 7.90 2.00 -28.80
CA PRO A 44 7.36 2.82 -29.88
C PRO A 44 7.91 4.26 -29.80
N GLU A 45 8.17 4.88 -30.96
CA GLU A 45 8.82 6.20 -31.03
C GLU A 45 7.97 7.33 -30.43
N SER A 46 6.65 7.19 -30.50
CA SER A 46 5.66 8.13 -29.96
C SER A 46 5.59 8.18 -28.44
N TRP A 47 6.04 7.13 -27.73
CA TRP A 47 5.89 7.03 -26.27
C TRP A 47 6.78 8.04 -25.55
N SER A 48 6.25 8.70 -24.53
CA SER A 48 7.07 9.56 -23.67
C SER A 48 8.08 8.74 -22.87
N GLN A 49 9.16 9.38 -22.45
CA GLN A 49 10.13 8.72 -21.56
C GLN A 49 9.46 8.24 -20.26
N VAL A 50 8.38 8.88 -19.77
CA VAL A 50 7.65 8.39 -18.58
C VAL A 50 6.97 7.05 -18.85
N ALA A 51 6.29 6.89 -19.99
CA ALA A 51 5.69 5.61 -20.36
C ALA A 51 6.75 4.49 -20.49
N CYS A 52 7.90 4.81 -21.12
CA CYS A 52 9.05 3.91 -21.23
C CYS A 52 9.65 3.54 -19.86
N ASP A 53 9.86 4.52 -18.98
CA ASP A 53 10.35 4.36 -17.62
C ASP A 53 9.42 3.40 -16.83
N ILE A 54 8.11 3.63 -16.86
CA ILE A 54 7.13 2.78 -16.15
C ILE A 54 7.08 1.36 -16.74
N LEU A 55 7.11 1.21 -18.07
CA LEU A 55 7.14 -0.09 -18.73
C LEU A 55 8.35 -0.92 -18.27
N ALA A 56 9.56 -0.35 -18.35
CA ALA A 56 10.80 -1.01 -17.96
C ALA A 56 10.91 -1.28 -16.45
N GLN A 57 10.44 -0.35 -15.62
CA GLN A 57 10.58 -0.46 -14.16
C GLN A 57 9.53 -1.38 -13.52
N LYS A 58 8.31 -1.46 -14.08
CA LYS A 58 7.19 -2.19 -13.48
C LYS A 58 6.73 -3.40 -14.29
N TYR A 59 6.69 -3.32 -15.62
CA TYR A 59 5.97 -4.30 -16.46
C TYR A 59 6.87 -5.27 -17.22
N PHE A 60 8.13 -4.91 -17.51
CA PHE A 60 9.13 -5.85 -18.01
C PHE A 60 9.47 -6.91 -16.97
N ARG A 61 9.43 -8.17 -17.39
CA ARG A 61 9.88 -9.33 -16.62
C ARG A 61 11.40 -9.29 -16.47
N LYS A 62 11.86 -8.91 -15.28
CA LYS A 62 13.28 -8.66 -14.98
C LYS A 62 14.19 -9.88 -14.89
N ALA A 63 13.63 -11.10 -14.85
CA ALA A 63 14.39 -12.35 -14.78
C ALA A 63 13.54 -13.59 -15.12
N GLY A 64 14.23 -14.66 -15.52
CA GLY A 64 13.65 -15.99 -15.71
C GLY A 64 13.00 -16.23 -17.08
N VAL A 65 13.21 -15.35 -18.07
CA VAL A 65 12.79 -15.58 -19.46
C VAL A 65 13.82 -16.50 -20.12
N PRO A 66 13.48 -17.70 -20.64
CA PRO A 66 14.48 -18.60 -21.24
C PRO A 66 15.07 -18.01 -22.53
N VAL A 67 16.39 -18.09 -22.70
CA VAL A 67 17.10 -17.58 -23.90
C VAL A 67 16.78 -18.40 -25.15
N ALA A 68 16.51 -19.71 -24.99
CA ALA A 68 16.12 -20.60 -26.08
C ALA A 68 14.74 -21.21 -25.82
N LEU A 69 13.85 -21.08 -26.80
CA LEU A 69 12.47 -21.51 -26.77
C LEU A 69 12.16 -22.42 -27.96
N THR A 70 11.23 -23.36 -27.77
CA THR A 70 10.69 -24.24 -28.82
C THR A 70 9.15 -24.21 -28.76
N PRO A 71 8.43 -24.22 -29.89
CA PRO A 71 6.98 -24.31 -29.89
C PRO A 71 6.50 -25.68 -29.39
N VAL A 72 5.36 -25.70 -28.71
CA VAL A 72 4.68 -26.93 -28.27
C VAL A 72 3.51 -27.19 -29.20
N VAL A 73 3.59 -28.30 -29.95
CA VAL A 73 2.58 -28.71 -30.93
C VAL A 73 1.27 -29.07 -30.21
N GLU A 74 0.23 -28.26 -30.42
CA GLU A 74 -1.14 -28.53 -29.97
C GLU A 74 -2.04 -28.80 -31.21
N LYS A 75 -2.71 -29.95 -31.26
CA LYS A 75 -3.46 -30.39 -32.46
C LYS A 75 -4.64 -29.48 -32.85
N ASP A 76 -5.28 -28.88 -31.84
CA ASP A 76 -6.51 -28.09 -32.01
C ASP A 76 -6.23 -26.57 -32.01
N VAL A 77 -4.96 -26.18 -32.12
CA VAL A 77 -4.49 -24.78 -32.12
C VAL A 77 -3.66 -24.55 -33.38
N PRO A 78 -3.90 -23.46 -34.15
CA PRO A 78 -3.07 -23.07 -35.29
C PRO A 78 -1.58 -22.94 -34.92
N ASP A 79 -0.71 -23.26 -35.87
CA ASP A 79 0.75 -23.34 -35.69
C ASP A 79 1.38 -22.04 -35.19
N TRP A 80 0.94 -20.89 -35.72
CA TRP A 80 1.35 -19.55 -35.33
C TRP A 80 0.93 -19.16 -33.90
N LEU A 81 -0.06 -19.85 -33.33
CA LEU A 81 -0.65 -19.57 -32.01
C LEU A 81 -0.19 -20.59 -30.93
N TRP A 82 0.65 -21.56 -31.31
CA TRP A 82 1.26 -22.51 -30.38
C TRP A 82 2.06 -21.80 -29.29
N ARG A 83 1.82 -22.22 -28.04
CA ARG A 83 2.62 -21.80 -26.89
C ARG A 83 4.07 -22.25 -27.03
N LYS A 84 4.97 -21.59 -26.33
CA LYS A 84 6.40 -21.91 -26.29
C LYS A 84 6.78 -22.57 -24.97
N ALA A 85 7.87 -23.32 -24.98
CA ALA A 85 8.50 -23.92 -23.80
C ALA A 85 10.03 -23.75 -23.86
N PRO A 86 10.74 -23.79 -22.72
CA PRO A 86 12.21 -23.80 -22.69
C PRO A 86 12.78 -24.93 -23.56
N ASP A 87 13.66 -24.62 -24.50
CA ASP A 87 14.35 -25.64 -25.31
C ASP A 87 15.50 -26.25 -24.50
N ALA A 88 15.18 -27.24 -23.66
CA ALA A 88 16.13 -27.90 -22.77
C ALA A 88 17.41 -28.33 -23.50
N LYS A 89 17.32 -28.85 -24.74
CA LYS A 89 18.50 -29.29 -25.51
C LYS A 89 19.45 -28.16 -25.84
N LYS A 90 18.95 -26.95 -26.12
CA LYS A 90 19.78 -25.77 -26.34
C LYS A 90 20.25 -25.14 -25.03
N LEU A 91 19.35 -25.03 -24.06
CA LEU A 91 19.66 -24.45 -22.74
C LEU A 91 20.72 -25.26 -21.99
N ASP A 92 20.74 -26.59 -22.14
CA ASP A 92 21.76 -27.45 -21.52
C ASP A 92 23.16 -27.28 -22.13
N THR A 93 23.28 -26.64 -23.31
CA THR A 93 24.58 -26.24 -23.88
C THR A 93 25.11 -24.91 -23.32
N LEU A 94 24.31 -24.19 -22.55
CA LEU A 94 24.67 -22.91 -21.92
C LEU A 94 24.98 -23.10 -20.43
N ALA A 95 25.85 -22.23 -19.89
CA ALA A 95 26.10 -22.14 -18.45
C ALA A 95 24.79 -21.77 -17.72
N PRO A 96 24.53 -22.26 -16.50
CA PRO A 96 23.27 -22.02 -15.77
C PRO A 96 22.83 -20.55 -15.72
N GLU A 97 23.78 -19.65 -15.52
CA GLU A 97 23.63 -18.20 -15.50
C GLU A 97 23.15 -17.60 -16.85
N ASP A 98 23.59 -18.17 -17.97
CA ASP A 98 23.27 -17.70 -19.33
C ASP A 98 21.96 -18.29 -19.89
N ARG A 99 21.29 -19.19 -19.15
CA ARG A 99 20.05 -19.85 -19.61
C ARG A 99 18.84 -18.92 -19.61
N THR A 100 18.87 -17.85 -18.82
CA THR A 100 17.74 -16.93 -18.66
C THR A 100 18.13 -15.48 -18.83
N THR A 101 17.22 -14.71 -19.41
CA THR A 101 17.29 -13.27 -19.62
C THR A 101 16.02 -12.59 -19.06
N HIS A 102 15.75 -11.38 -19.53
CA HIS A 102 14.66 -10.49 -19.16
C HIS A 102 13.95 -9.95 -20.43
N GLU A 103 12.83 -9.25 -20.25
CA GLU A 103 12.19 -8.50 -21.33
C GLU A 103 12.96 -7.18 -21.61
N GLU A 104 13.21 -6.90 -22.88
CA GLU A 104 13.97 -5.73 -23.38
C GLU A 104 13.22 -4.95 -24.47
N SER A 105 12.13 -5.49 -25.03
CA SER A 105 11.29 -4.84 -26.04
C SER A 105 9.82 -4.79 -25.64
N ALA A 106 9.18 -3.64 -25.86
CA ALA A 106 7.74 -3.46 -25.69
C ALA A 106 6.92 -4.47 -26.52
N LYS A 107 7.43 -4.86 -27.70
CA LYS A 107 6.79 -5.88 -28.57
C LYS A 107 6.66 -7.22 -27.85
N GLN A 108 7.65 -7.63 -27.07
CA GLN A 108 7.60 -8.88 -26.28
C GLN A 108 6.40 -8.89 -25.31
N VAL A 109 6.16 -7.75 -24.66
CA VAL A 109 5.03 -7.55 -23.73
C VAL A 109 3.70 -7.57 -24.48
N PHE A 110 3.58 -6.79 -25.56
CA PHE A 110 2.35 -6.71 -26.35
C PHE A 110 2.00 -8.07 -26.99
N ASP A 111 2.99 -8.77 -27.55
CA ASP A 111 2.84 -10.08 -28.17
C ASP A 111 2.42 -11.14 -27.14
N ARG A 112 3.00 -11.17 -25.93
CA ARG A 112 2.57 -12.14 -24.90
C ARG A 112 1.17 -11.86 -24.37
N LEU A 113 0.78 -10.59 -24.25
CA LEU A 113 -0.57 -10.21 -23.82
C LEU A 113 -1.60 -10.60 -24.89
N ALA A 114 -1.48 -10.02 -26.08
CA ALA A 114 -2.40 -10.25 -27.20
C ALA A 114 -2.42 -11.73 -27.63
N GLY A 115 -1.27 -12.39 -27.66
CA GLY A 115 -1.15 -13.80 -28.06
C GLY A 115 -1.81 -14.74 -27.06
N THR A 116 -1.69 -14.47 -25.76
CA THR A 116 -2.36 -15.26 -24.71
C THR A 116 -3.87 -15.08 -24.74
N TRP A 117 -4.36 -13.83 -24.90
CA TRP A 117 -5.79 -13.60 -25.09
C TRP A 117 -6.30 -14.28 -26.37
N THR A 118 -5.53 -14.26 -27.46
CA THR A 118 -5.92 -14.94 -28.71
C THR A 118 -5.94 -16.45 -28.53
N TYR A 119 -4.96 -17.03 -27.85
CA TYR A 119 -4.86 -18.47 -27.56
C TYR A 119 -6.05 -18.98 -26.72
N TRP A 120 -6.40 -18.28 -25.65
CA TRP A 120 -7.56 -18.64 -24.84
C TRP A 120 -8.90 -18.30 -25.52
N GLY A 121 -8.96 -17.24 -26.33
CA GLY A 121 -10.11 -16.92 -27.17
C GLY A 121 -10.38 -18.00 -28.21
N TRP A 122 -9.33 -18.51 -28.87
CA TRP A 122 -9.41 -19.64 -29.80
C TRP A 122 -9.89 -20.91 -29.08
N LYS A 123 -9.22 -21.31 -27.99
CA LYS A 123 -9.58 -22.52 -27.22
C LYS A 123 -10.99 -22.44 -26.61
N GLY A 124 -11.47 -21.23 -26.32
CA GLY A 124 -12.82 -20.94 -25.82
C GLY A 124 -13.91 -20.79 -26.89
N GLY A 125 -13.56 -20.86 -28.19
CA GLY A 125 -14.54 -20.76 -29.28
C GLY A 125 -15.03 -19.34 -29.60
N TYR A 126 -14.28 -18.30 -29.25
CA TYR A 126 -14.72 -16.91 -29.44
C TYR A 126 -14.59 -16.38 -30.88
N PHE A 127 -13.86 -17.06 -31.76
CA PHE A 127 -13.60 -16.63 -33.15
C PHE A 127 -14.30 -17.55 -34.14
N ASP A 128 -14.91 -16.99 -35.20
CA ASP A 128 -15.66 -17.81 -36.19
C ASP A 128 -14.71 -18.48 -37.20
N ALA A 129 -13.59 -17.83 -37.51
CA ALA A 129 -12.51 -18.37 -38.33
C ALA A 129 -11.12 -18.03 -37.77
N GLU A 130 -10.08 -18.69 -38.30
CA GLU A 130 -8.68 -18.37 -37.97
C GLU A 130 -8.32 -16.92 -38.36
N GLU A 131 -8.91 -16.40 -39.43
CA GLU A 131 -8.69 -15.02 -39.89
C GLU A 131 -9.22 -14.00 -38.88
N ASP A 132 -10.33 -14.27 -38.19
CA ASP A 132 -10.85 -13.44 -37.08
C ASP A 132 -9.89 -13.46 -35.88
N ALA A 133 -9.32 -14.61 -35.55
CA ALA A 133 -8.34 -14.75 -34.47
C ALA A 133 -7.03 -13.98 -34.80
N ARG A 134 -6.58 -14.01 -36.06
CA ARG A 134 -5.45 -13.20 -36.54
C ARG A 134 -5.78 -11.71 -36.52
N ALA A 135 -6.97 -11.31 -36.98
CA ALA A 135 -7.42 -9.92 -36.92
C ALA A 135 -7.44 -9.40 -35.47
N TYR A 136 -8.03 -10.14 -34.54
CA TYR A 136 -8.00 -9.81 -33.12
C TYR A 136 -6.56 -9.68 -32.58
N PHE A 137 -5.68 -10.64 -32.89
CA PHE A 137 -4.28 -10.57 -32.44
C PHE A 137 -3.57 -9.32 -32.93
N ASP A 138 -3.78 -8.94 -34.20
CA ASP A 138 -3.14 -7.76 -34.79
C ASP A 138 -3.71 -6.45 -34.24
N GLU A 139 -5.04 -6.30 -34.20
CA GLU A 139 -5.73 -5.11 -33.68
C GLU A 139 -5.38 -4.86 -32.20
N MET A 140 -5.31 -5.92 -31.38
CA MET A 140 -4.91 -5.78 -29.96
C MET A 140 -3.44 -5.37 -29.80
N ARG A 141 -2.53 -5.88 -30.63
CA ARG A 141 -1.12 -5.45 -30.63
C ARG A 141 -0.97 -3.99 -31.05
N PHE A 142 -1.70 -3.57 -32.08
CA PHE A 142 -1.74 -2.18 -32.52
C PHE A 142 -2.26 -1.25 -31.40
N MET A 143 -3.42 -1.56 -30.81
CA MET A 143 -4.03 -0.71 -29.77
C MET A 143 -3.14 -0.55 -28.53
N LEU A 144 -2.40 -1.60 -28.14
CA LEU A 144 -1.41 -1.53 -27.05
C LEU A 144 -0.23 -0.62 -27.42
N ALA A 145 0.35 -0.80 -28.61
CA ALA A 145 1.50 -0.02 -29.07
C ALA A 145 1.14 1.47 -29.32
N ALA A 146 -0.09 1.73 -29.80
CA ALA A 146 -0.63 3.06 -30.03
C ALA A 146 -1.25 3.74 -28.79
N GLN A 147 -1.11 3.14 -27.59
CA GLN A 147 -1.62 3.67 -26.31
C GLN A 147 -3.13 3.95 -26.30
N MET A 148 -3.90 3.27 -27.15
CA MET A 148 -5.36 3.43 -27.26
C MET A 148 -6.09 2.86 -26.05
N ALA A 149 -5.49 1.88 -25.39
CA ALA A 149 -6.04 1.24 -24.21
C ALA A 149 -4.97 0.50 -23.41
N ALA A 150 -5.23 0.28 -22.12
CA ALA A 150 -4.39 -0.54 -21.26
C ALA A 150 -5.25 -1.42 -20.31
N PRO A 151 -4.88 -2.70 -20.11
CA PRO A 151 -5.46 -3.53 -19.08
C PRO A 151 -4.89 -3.17 -17.70
N ASN A 152 -5.55 -3.64 -16.64
CA ASN A 152 -5.09 -3.49 -15.26
C ASN A 152 -3.70 -4.12 -15.00
N SER A 153 -2.91 -3.54 -14.10
CA SER A 153 -1.51 -3.94 -13.84
C SER A 153 -1.25 -5.46 -13.66
N PRO A 154 -2.10 -6.26 -12.96
CA PRO A 154 -1.96 -7.72 -12.91
C PRO A 154 -1.92 -8.44 -14.27
N GLN A 155 -2.58 -7.94 -15.32
CA GLN A 155 -2.45 -8.50 -16.67
C GLN A 155 -1.01 -8.32 -17.18
N TRP A 156 -0.46 -7.11 -17.08
CA TRP A 156 0.92 -6.82 -17.47
C TRP A 156 1.94 -7.69 -16.71
N PHE A 157 1.69 -7.96 -15.42
CA PHE A 157 2.59 -8.79 -14.60
C PHE A 157 2.50 -10.29 -14.92
N ASN A 158 1.29 -10.83 -15.08
CA ASN A 158 1.03 -12.27 -15.01
C ASN A 158 0.64 -12.90 -16.36
N THR A 159 0.00 -12.16 -17.26
CA THR A 159 -0.57 -12.73 -18.49
C THR A 159 0.52 -13.06 -19.50
N GLY A 160 0.50 -14.30 -19.96
CA GLY A 160 1.33 -14.80 -21.05
C GLY A 160 2.74 -15.25 -20.69
N LEU A 161 3.13 -15.25 -19.41
CA LEU A 161 4.42 -15.80 -18.99
C LEU A 161 4.56 -17.29 -19.33
N HIS A 162 3.52 -18.09 -19.10
CA HIS A 162 3.52 -19.50 -19.50
C HIS A 162 3.34 -19.69 -21.02
N TRP A 163 2.48 -18.90 -21.69
CA TRP A 163 2.23 -19.06 -23.13
C TRP A 163 3.43 -18.65 -24.00
N ALA A 164 4.05 -17.49 -23.73
CA ALA A 164 5.13 -16.95 -24.54
C ALA A 164 6.52 -17.53 -24.18
N TYR A 165 6.73 -17.95 -22.93
CA TYR A 165 8.05 -18.33 -22.42
C TYR A 165 8.09 -19.72 -21.75
N GLY A 166 6.94 -20.36 -21.51
CA GLY A 166 6.88 -21.60 -20.73
C GLY A 166 7.34 -21.45 -19.28
N ILE A 167 7.26 -20.24 -18.71
CA ILE A 167 7.53 -20.01 -17.29
C ILE A 167 6.46 -20.72 -16.47
N ASP A 168 6.90 -21.50 -15.49
CA ASP A 168 6.03 -22.33 -14.63
C ASP A 168 6.52 -22.30 -13.15
N GLY A 169 5.72 -22.84 -12.24
CA GLY A 169 6.01 -22.92 -10.82
C GLY A 169 4.94 -23.70 -10.03
N PRO A 170 5.26 -24.17 -8.82
CA PRO A 170 4.38 -25.05 -8.06
C PRO A 170 3.06 -24.38 -7.66
N ALA A 171 1.97 -25.15 -7.66
CA ALA A 171 0.64 -24.73 -7.24
C ALA A 171 0.62 -24.06 -5.85
N GLN A 172 -0.12 -22.96 -5.71
CA GLN A 172 -0.17 -22.15 -4.48
C GLN A 172 -1.55 -22.13 -3.80
N GLY A 173 -2.38 -23.14 -4.08
CA GLY A 173 -3.74 -23.26 -3.52
C GLY A 173 -4.84 -22.59 -4.33
N HIS A 174 -4.51 -22.07 -5.52
CA HIS A 174 -5.48 -21.51 -6.46
C HIS A 174 -6.40 -22.56 -7.10
N HIS A 175 -7.54 -22.09 -7.58
CA HIS A 175 -8.57 -22.86 -8.27
C HIS A 175 -9.06 -22.11 -9.51
N TYR A 176 -9.62 -22.84 -10.47
CA TYR A 176 -10.28 -22.30 -11.66
C TYR A 176 -11.48 -23.20 -12.03
N VAL A 177 -12.38 -22.72 -12.88
CA VAL A 177 -13.41 -23.57 -13.48
C VAL A 177 -12.95 -23.97 -14.88
N ASP A 178 -12.80 -25.27 -15.12
CA ASP A 178 -12.49 -25.77 -16.47
C ASP A 178 -13.69 -25.50 -17.38
N PHE A 179 -13.49 -24.65 -18.39
CA PHE A 179 -14.58 -24.15 -19.23
C PHE A 179 -15.22 -25.23 -20.13
N LYS A 180 -14.53 -26.36 -20.36
CA LYS A 180 -15.05 -27.47 -21.18
C LYS A 180 -15.98 -28.38 -20.38
N SER A 181 -15.63 -28.71 -19.14
CA SER A 181 -16.42 -29.59 -18.26
C SER A 181 -17.35 -28.85 -17.29
N GLY A 182 -17.16 -27.53 -17.13
CA GLY A 182 -17.87 -26.71 -16.14
C GLY A 182 -17.52 -27.03 -14.69
N LYS A 183 -16.46 -27.80 -14.44
CA LYS A 183 -16.07 -28.25 -13.09
C LYS A 183 -15.04 -27.34 -12.46
N LEU A 184 -15.18 -27.12 -11.16
CA LEU A 184 -14.14 -26.49 -10.34
C LEU A 184 -12.95 -27.43 -10.20
N VAL A 185 -11.76 -26.94 -10.53
CA VAL A 185 -10.49 -27.67 -10.51
C VAL A 185 -9.47 -26.89 -9.68
N LYS A 186 -8.60 -27.61 -8.95
CA LYS A 186 -7.45 -27.01 -8.25
C LYS A 186 -6.30 -26.88 -9.24
N SER A 187 -5.65 -25.72 -9.27
CA SER A 187 -4.53 -25.47 -10.18
C SER A 187 -3.33 -26.35 -9.86
N ASN A 188 -2.70 -26.91 -10.91
CA ASN A 188 -1.45 -27.67 -10.81
C ASN A 188 -0.21 -26.77 -10.93
N SER A 189 -0.36 -25.59 -11.56
CA SER A 189 0.68 -24.63 -11.89
C SER A 189 0.36 -23.23 -11.34
N ALA A 190 1.39 -22.46 -11.02
CA ALA A 190 1.29 -21.05 -10.64
C ALA A 190 1.12 -20.07 -11.83
N TYR A 191 1.33 -20.51 -13.08
CA TYR A 191 1.39 -19.64 -14.26
C TYR A 191 0.61 -20.13 -15.50
N GLU A 192 0.25 -21.42 -15.58
CA GLU A 192 -0.53 -21.97 -16.71
C GLU A 192 -1.83 -21.21 -16.93
N HIS A 193 -2.55 -20.98 -15.82
CA HIS A 193 -3.61 -20.01 -15.70
C HIS A 193 -3.05 -18.75 -15.01
N PRO A 194 -3.08 -17.55 -15.61
CA PRO A 194 -2.65 -16.32 -14.94
C PRO A 194 -3.65 -15.89 -13.84
N GLN A 195 -3.24 -14.95 -12.98
CA GLN A 195 -4.13 -14.15 -12.15
C GLN A 195 -4.26 -12.73 -12.76
N PRO A 196 -5.15 -12.51 -13.75
CA PRO A 196 -5.27 -11.22 -14.43
C PRO A 196 -6.16 -10.21 -13.69
N HIS A 197 -6.85 -10.59 -12.62
CA HIS A 197 -7.84 -9.74 -11.95
C HIS A 197 -7.16 -8.76 -10.97
N ALA A 198 -7.60 -7.50 -10.94
CA ALA A 198 -7.10 -6.49 -9.99
C ALA A 198 -7.96 -6.36 -8.74
N CYS A 199 -9.25 -6.65 -8.86
CA CYS A 199 -10.25 -6.28 -7.88
C CYS A 199 -11.01 -7.52 -7.43
N PHE A 200 -11.13 -7.70 -6.13
CA PHE A 200 -11.80 -8.82 -5.49
C PHE A 200 -12.73 -8.29 -4.41
N ILE A 201 -13.88 -8.92 -4.29
CA ILE A 201 -14.79 -8.78 -3.14
C ILE A 201 -14.78 -10.14 -2.44
N GLN A 202 -14.68 -10.15 -1.12
CA GLN A 202 -14.63 -11.38 -0.32
C GLN A 202 -15.61 -11.34 0.85
N SER A 203 -16.28 -12.46 1.11
CA SER A 203 -17.10 -12.62 2.30
C SER A 203 -16.25 -12.99 3.53
N VAL A 204 -16.82 -12.69 4.71
CA VAL A 204 -16.35 -13.17 6.01
C VAL A 204 -17.54 -13.63 6.83
N GLY A 205 -17.41 -14.80 7.47
CA GLY A 205 -18.33 -15.32 8.47
C GLY A 205 -17.91 -14.93 9.89
N ASP A 206 -18.86 -14.90 10.82
CA ASP A 206 -18.64 -14.66 12.25
C ASP A 206 -18.13 -15.93 12.96
N ASP A 207 -17.03 -16.47 12.43
CA ASP A 207 -16.26 -17.62 12.91
C ASP A 207 -14.76 -17.26 12.89
N LEU A 208 -13.99 -17.78 13.84
CA LEU A 208 -12.58 -17.43 13.98
C LEU A 208 -11.65 -18.19 13.02
N VAL A 209 -11.84 -19.49 12.82
CA VAL A 209 -10.79 -20.39 12.27
C VAL A 209 -11.25 -21.37 11.19
N ASN A 210 -12.56 -21.56 11.01
CA ASN A 210 -13.09 -22.46 9.97
C ASN A 210 -13.02 -21.79 8.58
N ASP A 211 -13.17 -22.60 7.52
CA ASP A 211 -13.27 -22.11 6.13
C ASP A 211 -14.33 -20.99 6.02
N GLY A 212 -13.97 -19.84 5.43
CA GLY A 212 -14.83 -18.65 5.35
C GLY A 212 -14.85 -17.76 6.61
N GLY A 213 -14.19 -18.16 7.70
CA GLY A 213 -14.01 -17.35 8.91
C GLY A 213 -12.94 -16.27 8.80
N ILE A 214 -12.70 -15.57 9.91
CA ILE A 214 -11.81 -14.41 10.02
C ILE A 214 -10.36 -14.75 9.65
N MET A 215 -9.79 -15.84 10.20
CA MET A 215 -8.39 -16.20 9.92
C MET A 215 -8.18 -16.74 8.50
N ASP A 216 -9.19 -17.44 7.94
CA ASP A 216 -9.16 -17.86 6.54
C ASP A 216 -9.19 -16.66 5.58
N LEU A 217 -9.99 -15.61 5.87
CA LEU A 217 -9.96 -14.36 5.10
C LEU A 217 -8.53 -13.81 4.99
N TRP A 218 -7.78 -13.72 6.09
CA TRP A 218 -6.39 -13.22 6.06
C TRP A 218 -5.48 -14.08 5.19
N VAL A 219 -5.66 -15.40 5.19
CA VAL A 219 -4.92 -16.32 4.30
C VAL A 219 -5.30 -16.09 2.83
N ARG A 220 -6.58 -15.90 2.52
CA ARG A 220 -7.05 -15.59 1.16
C ARG A 220 -6.54 -14.23 0.67
N GLU A 221 -6.57 -13.20 1.52
CA GLU A 221 -6.01 -11.87 1.23
C GLU A 221 -4.50 -11.90 1.00
N ALA A 222 -3.75 -12.64 1.81
CA ALA A 222 -2.30 -12.83 1.61
C ALA A 222 -1.97 -13.41 0.23
N ARG A 223 -2.77 -14.38 -0.27
CA ARG A 223 -2.63 -14.91 -1.64
C ARG A 223 -2.93 -13.84 -2.70
N LEU A 224 -3.91 -12.97 -2.49
CA LEU A 224 -4.22 -11.88 -3.42
C LEU A 224 -3.10 -10.83 -3.50
N PHE A 225 -2.61 -10.36 -2.35
CA PHE A 225 -1.57 -9.35 -2.27
C PHE A 225 -0.26 -9.81 -2.90
N LYS A 226 0.10 -11.10 -2.75
CA LYS A 226 1.29 -11.70 -3.38
C LYS A 226 1.34 -11.48 -4.90
N TYR A 227 0.20 -11.65 -5.58
CA TYR A 227 0.06 -11.47 -7.03
C TYR A 227 -0.34 -10.04 -7.44
N GLY A 228 -0.30 -9.09 -6.50
CA GLY A 228 -0.52 -7.67 -6.77
C GLY A 228 -1.99 -7.29 -7.00
N SER A 229 -2.94 -8.09 -6.51
CA SER A 229 -4.37 -7.78 -6.54
C SER A 229 -4.84 -7.11 -5.23
N GLY A 230 -5.94 -6.36 -5.30
CA GLY A 230 -6.58 -5.73 -4.14
C GLY A 230 -7.95 -6.35 -3.83
N THR A 231 -8.38 -6.24 -2.58
CA THR A 231 -9.52 -6.97 -1.99
C THR A 231 -10.40 -6.05 -1.15
N GLY A 232 -11.70 -6.31 -1.07
CA GLY A 232 -12.59 -5.65 -0.13
C GLY A 232 -13.59 -6.59 0.51
N THR A 233 -13.99 -6.28 1.74
CA THR A 233 -14.86 -7.12 2.57
C THR A 233 -15.76 -6.24 3.43
N ASN A 234 -17.04 -6.60 3.51
CA ASN A 234 -17.96 -6.05 4.50
C ASN A 234 -17.88 -6.88 5.78
N PHE A 235 -17.46 -6.24 6.87
CA PHE A 235 -17.22 -6.86 8.18
C PHE A 235 -18.45 -6.88 9.09
N SER A 236 -19.59 -6.33 8.64
CA SER A 236 -20.81 -6.17 9.45
C SER A 236 -21.52 -7.46 9.83
N LYS A 237 -21.06 -8.61 9.30
CA LYS A 237 -21.49 -9.94 9.75
C LYS A 237 -20.87 -10.32 11.10
N LEU A 238 -19.70 -9.77 11.44
CA LEU A 238 -19.02 -10.04 12.71
C LEU A 238 -19.81 -9.46 13.88
N ARG A 239 -19.82 -10.14 15.02
CA ARG A 239 -20.52 -9.64 16.21
C ARG A 239 -19.79 -8.48 16.89
N GLY A 240 -20.55 -7.48 17.35
CA GLY A 240 -20.02 -6.30 18.01
C GLY A 240 -19.36 -6.57 19.36
N GLU A 241 -18.71 -5.55 19.92
CA GLU A 241 -18.06 -5.62 21.22
C GLU A 241 -19.07 -5.98 22.32
N GLY A 242 -18.67 -6.89 23.22
CA GLY A 242 -19.50 -7.29 24.35
C GLY A 242 -20.63 -8.27 24.03
N GLU A 243 -20.89 -8.59 22.76
CA GLU A 243 -21.82 -9.66 22.35
C GLU A 243 -21.33 -11.04 22.83
N ARG A 244 -22.25 -11.99 23.08
CA ARG A 244 -21.91 -13.27 23.70
C ARG A 244 -21.14 -14.21 22.76
N LEU A 245 -20.24 -15.01 23.33
CA LEU A 245 -19.58 -16.14 22.65
C LEU A 245 -20.24 -17.47 23.04
N SER A 246 -20.18 -18.47 22.15
CA SER A 246 -20.78 -19.80 22.34
C SER A 246 -20.11 -20.60 23.47
N GLY A 247 -18.77 -20.50 23.60
CA GLY A 247 -17.99 -21.09 24.70
C GLY A 247 -18.05 -20.34 26.03
N GLY A 248 -18.89 -19.30 26.14
CA GLY A 248 -18.88 -18.35 27.25
C GLY A 248 -17.92 -17.17 27.01
N GLY A 249 -18.11 -16.10 27.78
CA GLY A 249 -17.39 -14.83 27.58
C GLY A 249 -18.08 -13.85 26.62
N LYS A 250 -17.31 -12.87 26.14
CA LYS A 250 -17.76 -11.74 25.31
C LYS A 250 -16.82 -11.54 24.12
N SER A 251 -17.37 -11.06 23.01
CA SER A 251 -16.62 -10.63 21.83
C SER A 251 -15.75 -9.41 22.11
N SER A 252 -14.58 -9.38 21.47
CA SER A 252 -13.65 -8.24 21.40
C SER A 252 -14.03 -7.21 20.31
N GLY A 253 -15.18 -7.38 19.66
CA GLY A 253 -15.67 -6.50 18.59
C GLY A 253 -14.90 -6.62 17.27
N LEU A 254 -15.44 -6.04 16.20
CA LEU A 254 -14.82 -6.10 14.87
C LEU A 254 -13.49 -5.32 14.83
N MET A 255 -13.39 -4.23 15.61
CA MET A 255 -12.23 -3.33 15.61
C MET A 255 -10.93 -4.04 16.01
N SER A 256 -11.02 -5.06 16.86
CA SER A 256 -9.87 -5.89 17.24
C SER A 256 -9.33 -6.70 16.06
N PHE A 257 -10.21 -7.24 15.21
CA PHE A 257 -9.83 -8.01 14.04
C PHE A 257 -9.36 -7.13 12.88
N LEU A 258 -9.96 -5.95 12.68
CA LEU A 258 -9.51 -4.99 11.67
C LEU A 258 -8.06 -4.56 11.88
N LYS A 259 -7.65 -4.34 13.13
CA LYS A 259 -6.25 -4.01 13.47
C LYS A 259 -5.28 -5.14 13.12
N ILE A 260 -5.66 -6.40 13.29
CA ILE A 260 -4.86 -7.56 12.87
C ILE A 260 -4.75 -7.59 11.33
N GLY A 261 -5.86 -7.44 10.62
CA GLY A 261 -5.89 -7.42 9.15
C GLY A 261 -5.06 -6.29 8.53
N ASP A 262 -5.12 -5.10 9.12
CA ASP A 262 -4.31 -3.94 8.72
C ASP A 262 -2.80 -4.22 8.85
N ARG A 263 -2.37 -4.81 9.97
CA ARG A 263 -0.97 -5.23 10.17
C ARG A 263 -0.54 -6.34 9.20
N ALA A 264 -1.42 -7.31 8.93
CA ALA A 264 -1.16 -8.36 7.95
C ALA A 264 -1.00 -7.79 6.52
N ALA A 265 -1.83 -6.81 6.14
CA ALA A 265 -1.73 -6.12 4.86
C ALA A 265 -0.42 -5.33 4.73
N GLY A 266 -0.03 -4.56 5.76
CA GLY A 266 1.22 -3.78 5.75
C GLY A 266 2.49 -4.64 5.65
N ALA A 267 2.46 -5.88 6.15
CA ALA A 267 3.58 -6.81 6.07
C ALA A 267 3.80 -7.44 4.68
N ILE A 268 2.80 -7.42 3.79
CA ILE A 268 2.83 -8.18 2.53
C ILE A 268 3.07 -7.27 1.32
N LYS A 269 4.14 -7.57 0.56
CA LYS A 269 4.53 -6.89 -0.69
C LYS A 269 4.57 -7.89 -1.84
N SER A 270 4.19 -7.49 -3.05
CA SER A 270 4.17 -8.38 -4.22
C SER A 270 5.58 -8.74 -4.71
N GLY A 271 5.83 -10.01 -5.02
CA GLY A 271 7.17 -10.54 -5.28
C GLY A 271 7.85 -9.98 -6.53
N GLY A 272 8.70 -8.96 -6.36
CA GLY A 272 9.48 -8.31 -7.43
C GLY A 272 8.94 -6.96 -7.91
N THR A 273 7.83 -6.48 -7.37
CA THR A 273 7.29 -5.13 -7.65
C THR A 273 7.03 -4.37 -6.35
N THR A 274 7.18 -3.05 -6.35
CA THR A 274 7.02 -2.20 -5.15
C THR A 274 5.55 -1.98 -4.73
N ARG A 275 4.62 -2.83 -5.19
CA ARG A 275 3.18 -2.68 -4.91
C ARG A 275 2.86 -3.20 -3.49
N ARG A 276 2.45 -2.26 -2.61
CA ARG A 276 1.83 -2.55 -1.31
C ARG A 276 0.47 -3.25 -1.47
N ALA A 277 0.05 -3.98 -0.43
CA ALA A 277 -1.33 -4.46 -0.31
C ALA A 277 -2.34 -3.31 -0.45
N ALA A 278 -3.54 -3.62 -0.97
CA ALA A 278 -4.64 -2.66 -1.12
C ALA A 278 -5.94 -3.31 -0.66
N LYS A 279 -6.51 -2.79 0.43
CA LYS A 279 -7.67 -3.35 1.12
C LYS A 279 -8.80 -2.33 1.23
N MET A 280 -10.04 -2.74 1.00
CA MET A 280 -11.24 -2.04 1.47
C MET A 280 -11.78 -2.75 2.72
N VAL A 281 -12.06 -1.97 3.75
CA VAL A 281 -12.88 -2.38 4.89
C VAL A 281 -14.21 -1.67 4.76
N THR A 282 -15.31 -2.41 4.85
CA THR A 282 -16.64 -1.84 4.73
C THR A 282 -17.51 -2.23 5.93
N VAL A 283 -18.28 -1.28 6.47
CA VAL A 283 -19.20 -1.51 7.59
C VAL A 283 -20.56 -0.84 7.30
N ASP A 284 -21.65 -1.52 7.61
CA ASP A 284 -23.03 -1.03 7.47
C ASP A 284 -23.38 -0.11 8.65
N ILE A 285 -24.13 0.96 8.39
CA ILE A 285 -24.43 2.06 9.34
C ILE A 285 -25.18 1.64 10.62
N ASP A 286 -25.81 0.47 10.63
CA ASP A 286 -26.54 -0.09 11.79
C ASP A 286 -25.67 -0.99 12.69
N HIS A 287 -24.37 -1.13 12.40
CA HIS A 287 -23.50 -2.02 13.16
C HIS A 287 -23.23 -1.50 14.60
N PRO A 288 -23.25 -2.34 15.65
CA PRO A 288 -22.98 -1.90 17.04
C PRO A 288 -21.67 -1.11 17.21
N ASP A 289 -20.59 -1.56 16.57
CA ASP A 289 -19.26 -0.92 16.64
C ASP A 289 -19.09 0.27 15.68
N ILE A 290 -20.14 0.73 14.97
CA ILE A 290 -20.01 1.73 13.89
C ILE A 290 -19.37 3.05 14.35
N GLU A 291 -19.70 3.49 15.56
CA GLU A 291 -19.15 4.69 16.18
C GLU A 291 -17.62 4.61 16.31
N ALA A 292 -17.10 3.47 16.77
CA ALA A 292 -15.66 3.24 16.92
C ALA A 292 -14.95 3.03 15.57
N TYR A 293 -15.67 2.57 14.55
CA TYR A 293 -15.16 2.41 13.19
C TYR A 293 -14.99 3.76 12.47
N ILE A 294 -15.98 4.65 12.57
CA ILE A 294 -15.93 6.01 12.00
C ILE A 294 -14.75 6.79 12.60
N ASP A 295 -14.65 6.81 13.94
CA ASP A 295 -13.60 7.58 14.62
C ASP A 295 -12.21 6.93 14.51
N TRP A 296 -12.07 5.72 13.96
CA TRP A 296 -10.83 4.93 14.02
C TRP A 296 -9.62 5.69 13.48
N LYS A 297 -9.64 6.09 12.21
CA LYS A 297 -8.49 6.75 11.58
C LYS A 297 -8.21 8.13 12.17
N VAL A 298 -9.24 8.89 12.54
CA VAL A 298 -9.09 10.18 13.24
C VAL A 298 -8.26 10.01 14.51
N ASN A 299 -8.59 9.00 15.33
CA ASN A 299 -7.86 8.70 16.55
C ASN A 299 -6.43 8.21 16.31
N GLU A 300 -6.15 7.55 15.18
CA GLU A 300 -4.81 7.08 14.83
C GLU A 300 -3.92 8.23 14.29
N GLU A 301 -4.46 9.16 13.50
CA GLU A 301 -3.75 10.41 13.10
C GLU A 301 -3.42 11.27 14.34
N GLN A 302 -4.35 11.40 15.30
CA GLN A 302 -4.10 12.11 16.57
C GLN A 302 -2.97 11.46 17.40
N LYS A 303 -2.81 10.13 17.34
CA LYS A 303 -1.68 9.44 17.96
C LYS A 303 -0.37 9.78 17.27
N VAL A 304 -0.31 9.79 15.94
CA VAL A 304 0.89 10.20 15.18
C VAL A 304 1.28 11.63 15.55
N ALA A 305 0.33 12.57 15.52
CA ALA A 305 0.57 13.96 15.93
C ALA A 305 1.13 14.06 17.37
N SER A 306 0.60 13.25 18.30
CA SER A 306 1.04 13.20 19.70
C SER A 306 2.44 12.59 19.86
N LEU A 307 2.77 11.53 19.11
CA LEU A 307 4.09 10.89 19.12
C LEU A 307 5.17 11.81 18.54
N VAL A 308 4.91 12.42 17.38
CA VAL A 308 5.80 13.40 16.74
C VAL A 308 6.04 14.59 17.66
N THR A 309 4.97 15.25 18.11
CA THR A 309 5.07 16.45 18.97
C THR A 309 5.75 16.11 20.31
N GLY A 310 5.33 15.03 20.95
CA GLY A 310 5.88 14.58 22.23
C GLY A 310 7.36 14.20 22.14
N SER A 311 7.79 13.54 21.07
CA SER A 311 9.20 13.15 20.88
C SER A 311 10.12 14.38 20.73
N LYS A 312 9.69 15.38 19.94
CA LYS A 312 10.43 16.64 19.75
C LYS A 312 10.52 17.47 21.03
N ILE A 313 9.42 17.58 21.78
CA ILE A 313 9.40 18.26 23.10
C ILE A 313 10.37 17.56 24.07
N ASN A 314 10.36 16.22 24.13
CA ASN A 314 11.31 15.47 24.96
C ASN A 314 12.76 15.74 24.51
N GLN A 315 13.09 15.57 23.23
CA GLN A 315 14.45 15.81 22.71
C GLN A 315 14.94 17.23 23.04
N LYS A 316 14.13 18.27 22.80
CA LYS A 316 14.45 19.67 23.13
C LYS A 316 14.76 19.86 24.61
N HIS A 317 13.81 19.54 25.47
CA HIS A 317 13.90 19.89 26.89
C HIS A 317 14.87 19.00 27.66
N LEU A 318 15.01 17.73 27.29
CA LEU A 318 15.99 16.83 27.88
C LEU A 318 17.41 17.21 27.44
N THR A 319 17.61 17.68 26.20
CA THR A 319 18.88 18.29 25.76
C THR A 319 19.20 19.56 26.57
N ALA A 320 18.22 20.43 26.79
CA ALA A 320 18.42 21.63 27.62
C ALA A 320 18.77 21.30 29.08
N VAL A 321 18.13 20.29 29.67
CA VAL A 321 18.48 19.78 31.02
C VAL A 321 19.87 19.16 31.03
N MET A 322 20.25 18.38 30.02
CA MET A 322 21.60 17.81 29.89
C MET A 322 22.66 18.89 29.76
N ALA A 323 22.46 19.89 28.89
CA ALA A 323 23.37 21.02 28.72
C ALA A 323 23.52 21.84 30.01
N ALA A 324 22.42 22.11 30.71
CA ALA A 324 22.45 22.81 32.00
C ALA A 324 23.22 22.03 33.08
N CYS A 325 23.24 20.69 33.03
CA CYS A 325 24.08 19.85 33.89
C CYS A 325 25.58 19.88 33.54
N GLN A 326 25.99 20.41 32.37
CA GLN A 326 27.40 20.59 32.02
C GLN A 326 27.95 21.97 32.47
N GLU A 327 27.10 22.91 32.85
CA GLU A 327 27.53 24.23 33.37
C GLU A 327 28.03 24.12 34.82
N GLY A 328 29.34 23.89 34.97
CA GLY A 328 30.07 23.88 36.24
C GLY A 328 31.10 22.77 36.35
N ASP A 329 32.09 22.96 37.21
CA ASP A 329 33.23 22.04 37.39
C ASP A 329 33.11 21.09 38.60
N ASP A 330 32.04 21.23 39.41
CA ASP A 330 31.79 20.43 40.61
C ASP A 330 30.39 19.79 40.63
N ASP A 331 30.11 18.92 41.60
CA ASP A 331 28.84 18.20 41.73
C ASP A 331 27.61 19.11 41.95
N SER A 332 27.79 20.39 42.29
CA SER A 332 26.67 21.33 42.47
C SER A 332 25.92 21.60 41.17
N ARG A 333 26.59 21.41 40.02
CA ARG A 333 25.98 21.51 38.68
C ARG A 333 24.79 20.56 38.48
N PHE A 334 24.74 19.47 39.24
CA PHE A 334 23.65 18.49 39.20
C PHE A 334 22.62 18.64 40.33
N ASP A 335 22.69 19.68 41.15
CA ASP A 335 21.69 20.01 42.18
C ASP A 335 20.82 21.21 41.73
N PRO A 336 19.52 21.00 41.42
CA PRO A 336 18.60 22.08 41.04
C PRO A 336 18.38 23.15 42.12
N LYS A 337 18.88 22.97 43.35
CA LYS A 337 18.88 24.02 44.38
C LYS A 337 20.05 24.99 44.22
N GLN A 338 21.16 24.54 43.63
CA GLN A 338 22.42 25.27 43.52
C GLN A 338 22.63 25.78 42.09
N ASN A 339 22.46 24.90 41.08
CA ASN A 339 22.48 25.28 39.68
C ASN A 339 21.14 25.93 39.26
N ARG A 340 21.16 27.27 39.09
CA ARG A 340 19.99 28.05 38.66
C ARG A 340 19.58 27.80 37.22
N VAL A 341 20.51 27.43 36.34
CA VAL A 341 20.24 27.13 34.93
C VAL A 341 19.56 25.77 34.81
N LEU A 342 20.05 24.76 35.53
CA LEU A 342 19.37 23.46 35.65
C LEU A 342 17.98 23.62 36.27
N LYS A 343 17.83 24.42 37.32
CA LYS A 343 16.51 24.71 37.92
C LYS A 343 15.53 25.30 36.91
N LYS A 344 16.00 26.21 36.05
CA LYS A 344 15.20 26.80 34.97
C LYS A 344 14.84 25.76 33.91
N ALA A 345 15.81 24.99 33.41
CA ALA A 345 15.58 23.94 32.42
C ALA A 345 14.58 22.87 32.91
N ILE A 346 14.65 22.47 34.18
CA ILE A 346 13.67 21.56 34.81
C ILE A 346 12.28 22.19 34.89
N PHE A 347 12.18 23.48 35.24
CA PHE A 347 10.91 24.18 35.27
C PHE A 347 10.28 24.29 33.88
N GLU A 348 11.07 24.60 32.86
CA GLU A 348 10.63 24.65 31.46
C GLU A 348 10.22 23.27 30.95
N ALA A 349 10.99 22.22 31.22
CA ALA A 349 10.65 20.84 30.88
C ALA A 349 9.33 20.39 31.52
N ARG A 350 9.12 20.67 32.81
CA ARG A 350 7.84 20.39 33.50
C ARG A 350 6.69 21.21 32.95
N SER A 351 6.92 22.47 32.59
CA SER A 351 5.90 23.33 31.97
C SER A 351 5.51 22.83 30.57
N ALA A 352 6.44 22.18 29.86
CA ALA A 352 6.22 21.50 28.60
C ALA A 352 5.74 20.03 28.74
N LEU A 353 5.26 19.63 29.93
CA LEU A 353 4.72 18.29 30.22
C LEU A 353 5.70 17.12 30.05
N VAL A 354 7.02 17.38 30.07
CA VAL A 354 8.04 16.32 30.09
C VAL A 354 7.93 15.54 31.40
N ALA A 355 7.90 14.21 31.30
CA ALA A 355 7.72 13.34 32.45
C ALA A 355 8.90 13.42 33.44
N GLU A 356 8.60 13.55 34.73
CA GLU A 356 9.59 13.77 35.79
C GLU A 356 10.68 12.69 35.83
N ASN A 357 10.33 11.43 35.51
CA ASN A 357 11.28 10.33 35.45
C ASN A 357 12.35 10.53 34.36
N MET A 358 12.01 11.11 33.21
CA MET A 358 12.96 11.43 32.14
C MET A 358 13.89 12.57 32.54
N ILE A 359 13.36 13.60 33.22
CA ILE A 359 14.16 14.71 33.75
C ILE A 359 15.19 14.19 34.78
N GLN A 360 14.74 13.39 35.76
CA GLN A 360 15.62 12.80 36.77
C GLN A 360 16.64 11.83 36.14
N ARG A 361 16.23 11.00 35.17
CA ARG A 361 17.13 10.12 34.42
C ARG A 361 18.22 10.92 33.69
N THR A 362 17.87 12.05 33.07
CA THR A 362 18.84 12.92 32.37
C THR A 362 19.91 13.44 33.33
N ILE A 363 19.51 13.93 34.50
CA ILE A 363 20.44 14.43 35.54
C ILE A 363 21.32 13.29 36.07
N GLN A 364 20.75 12.10 36.29
CA GLN A 364 21.50 10.91 36.71
C GLN A 364 22.48 10.43 35.63
N PHE A 365 22.14 10.57 34.35
CA PHE A 365 23.01 10.23 33.22
C PHE A 365 24.16 11.25 33.10
N ALA A 366 23.87 12.54 33.26
CA ALA A 366 24.88 13.59 33.32
C ALA A 366 25.89 13.38 34.48
N ARG A 367 25.42 12.94 35.65
CA ARG A 367 26.27 12.55 36.80
C ARG A 367 27.20 11.38 36.52
N GLN A 368 26.86 10.51 35.57
CA GLN A 368 27.70 9.38 35.13
C GLN A 368 28.75 9.79 34.08
N GLY A 369 28.85 11.08 33.73
CA GLY A 369 29.82 11.60 32.77
C GLY A 369 29.33 11.67 31.32
N PHE A 370 28.07 11.32 31.04
CA PHE A 370 27.48 11.51 29.72
C PHE A 370 27.22 13.00 29.47
N THR A 371 27.61 13.49 28.29
CA THR A 371 27.47 14.91 27.88
C THR A 371 26.30 15.17 26.94
N ALA A 372 25.73 14.10 26.37
CA ALA A 372 24.56 14.12 25.52
C ALA A 372 23.63 12.96 25.91
N MET A 373 22.33 13.12 25.66
CA MET A 373 21.36 12.05 25.68
C MET A 373 20.56 12.13 24.39
N GLU A 374 20.59 11.07 23.60
CA GLU A 374 19.85 10.97 22.35
C GLU A 374 18.44 10.48 22.64
N PHE A 375 17.44 11.28 22.26
CA PHE A 375 16.02 10.90 22.29
C PHE A 375 15.51 10.87 20.86
N ARG A 376 15.18 9.66 20.37
CA ARG A 376 14.70 9.45 19.00
C ARG A 376 13.45 10.30 18.73
N THR A 377 13.53 11.21 17.76
CA THR A 377 12.37 11.96 17.27
C THR A 377 11.64 11.17 16.20
N TYR A 378 10.36 11.50 16.00
CA TYR A 378 9.57 11.00 14.89
C TYR A 378 9.11 12.17 14.03
N ASP A 379 8.97 11.92 12.74
CA ASP A 379 8.45 12.86 11.74
C ASP A 379 7.07 12.43 11.20
N THR A 380 6.48 13.27 10.35
CA THR A 380 5.17 13.07 9.72
C THR A 380 5.25 12.55 8.28
N ASP A 381 6.36 11.95 7.83
CA ASP A 381 6.38 11.21 6.56
C ASP A 381 5.52 9.94 6.67
N TRP A 382 4.88 9.53 5.59
CA TRP A 382 3.92 8.42 5.62
C TRP A 382 4.59 7.04 5.75
N ASP A 383 5.90 6.97 5.52
CA ASP A 383 6.74 5.81 5.82
C ASP A 383 7.50 5.93 7.15
N SER A 384 7.25 7.00 7.94
CA SER A 384 7.88 7.21 9.24
C SER A 384 7.49 6.14 10.24
N GLU A 385 8.38 5.92 11.21
CA GLU A 385 8.16 4.97 12.29
C GLU A 385 6.89 5.28 13.10
N ALA A 386 6.51 6.55 13.26
CA ALA A 386 5.27 6.91 13.94
C ALA A 386 4.04 6.36 13.19
N TYR A 387 3.98 6.53 11.87
CA TYR A 387 2.93 5.93 11.04
C TYR A 387 2.99 4.39 11.04
N LEU A 388 4.19 3.80 11.15
CA LEU A 388 4.36 2.36 11.35
C LEU A 388 3.94 1.86 12.74
N THR A 389 3.79 2.71 13.77
CA THR A 389 3.29 2.29 15.10
C THR A 389 1.76 2.27 15.22
N VAL A 390 1.04 3.05 14.41
CA VAL A 390 -0.43 3.14 14.43
C VAL A 390 -1.10 2.10 13.51
N SER A 391 -2.43 2.06 13.53
CA SER A 391 -3.27 1.12 12.78
C SER A 391 -4.19 1.81 11.78
N GLY A 392 -4.74 1.04 10.84
CA GLY A 392 -5.70 1.50 9.83
C GLY A 392 -5.07 2.11 8.58
N GLN A 393 -3.74 2.17 8.50
CA GLN A 393 -3.01 2.84 7.43
C GLN A 393 -2.87 2.01 6.13
N ASN A 394 -3.20 0.72 6.17
CA ASN A 394 -3.08 -0.22 5.05
C ASN A 394 -4.43 -0.61 4.44
N SER A 395 -5.49 0.14 4.77
CA SER A 395 -6.85 -0.05 4.22
C SER A 395 -7.54 1.27 3.94
N ASN A 396 -8.42 1.28 2.94
CA ASN A 396 -9.44 2.30 2.75
C ASN A 396 -10.68 1.90 3.56
N ASN A 397 -11.32 2.87 4.21
CA ASN A 397 -12.52 2.63 5.01
C ASN A 397 -13.76 3.18 4.28
N SER A 398 -14.90 2.50 4.38
CA SER A 398 -16.16 3.01 3.88
C SER A 398 -17.35 2.55 4.71
N VAL A 399 -18.30 3.46 4.92
CA VAL A 399 -19.58 3.17 5.56
C VAL A 399 -20.66 2.98 4.49
N ARG A 400 -21.57 2.03 4.68
CA ARG A 400 -22.70 1.79 3.78
C ARG A 400 -23.98 2.41 4.33
N LEU A 401 -24.55 3.34 3.57
CA LEU A 401 -25.76 4.09 3.94
C LEU A 401 -26.96 3.64 3.11
N THR A 402 -28.10 3.41 3.77
CA THR A 402 -29.38 3.14 3.10
C THR A 402 -30.13 4.44 2.83
N ASN A 403 -31.08 4.42 1.88
CA ASN A 403 -32.00 5.55 1.67
C ASN A 403 -32.85 5.83 2.93
N GLU A 404 -33.13 4.80 3.74
CA GLU A 404 -33.82 4.94 5.02
C GLU A 404 -33.00 5.77 6.02
N PHE A 405 -31.71 5.47 6.19
CA PHE A 405 -30.81 6.26 7.03
C PHE A 405 -30.73 7.71 6.55
N LEU A 406 -30.56 7.92 5.24
CA LEU A 406 -30.40 9.26 4.68
C LEU A 406 -31.67 10.11 4.82
N ARG A 407 -32.85 9.50 4.72
CA ARG A 407 -34.12 10.16 5.08
C ARG A 407 -34.24 10.44 6.57
N ALA A 408 -33.76 9.54 7.44
CA ALA A 408 -33.70 9.80 8.87
C ALA A 408 -32.76 10.99 9.17
N VAL A 409 -31.65 11.16 8.45
CA VAL A 409 -30.81 12.37 8.54
C VAL A 409 -31.60 13.62 8.14
N GLU A 410 -32.29 13.61 6.98
CA GLU A 410 -33.07 14.76 6.51
C GLU A 410 -34.26 15.14 7.43
N THR A 411 -34.79 14.18 8.19
CA THR A 411 -35.96 14.36 9.06
C THR A 411 -35.62 14.45 10.56
N ASP A 412 -34.33 14.48 10.92
CA ASP A 412 -33.82 14.40 12.31
C ASP A 412 -34.39 13.20 13.10
N GLY A 413 -34.54 12.08 12.39
CA GLY A 413 -35.02 10.81 12.92
C GLY A 413 -34.00 10.08 13.80
N ASP A 414 -34.51 9.07 14.50
CA ASP A 414 -33.69 8.16 15.28
C ASP A 414 -33.14 7.03 14.38
N TRP A 415 -31.96 6.49 14.72
CA TRP A 415 -31.35 5.33 14.07
C TRP A 415 -30.97 4.25 15.09
N ASP A 416 -31.25 3.00 14.77
CA ASP A 416 -31.04 1.86 15.66
C ASP A 416 -29.79 1.06 15.26
N LEU A 417 -28.86 0.88 16.20
CA LEU A 417 -27.74 -0.05 16.06
C LEU A 417 -28.19 -1.46 16.49
N VAL A 418 -27.93 -2.48 15.67
CA VAL A 418 -28.55 -3.81 15.80
C VAL A 418 -27.51 -4.91 16.04
N ARG A 419 -27.67 -5.65 17.15
CA ARG A 419 -26.78 -6.76 17.53
C ARG A 419 -26.82 -7.91 16.51
N ARG A 420 -25.65 -8.42 16.12
CA ARG A 420 -25.55 -9.46 15.08
C ARG A 420 -25.89 -10.87 15.59
N THR A 421 -25.79 -11.10 16.90
CA THR A 421 -26.07 -12.45 17.48
C THR A 421 -27.54 -12.71 17.79
N ASP A 422 -28.38 -11.70 18.03
CA ASP A 422 -29.80 -11.88 18.37
C ASP A 422 -30.77 -10.85 17.76
N GLY A 423 -30.30 -9.96 16.87
CA GLY A 423 -31.13 -8.99 16.16
C GLY A 423 -31.75 -7.90 17.04
N LYS A 424 -31.33 -7.78 18.31
CA LYS A 424 -31.89 -6.80 19.25
C LYS A 424 -31.18 -5.45 19.14
N LEU A 425 -31.92 -4.40 19.51
CA LEU A 425 -31.38 -3.07 19.71
C LEU A 425 -30.16 -3.11 20.65
N HIS A 426 -29.04 -2.59 20.16
CA HIS A 426 -27.83 -2.30 20.94
C HIS A 426 -27.92 -0.91 21.57
N LYS A 427 -28.14 0.10 20.72
CA LYS A 427 -28.17 1.53 21.06
C LYS A 427 -29.03 2.25 20.03
N ARG A 428 -29.77 3.28 20.46
CA ARG A 428 -30.46 4.23 19.58
C ARG A 428 -29.68 5.54 19.55
N LEU A 429 -29.52 6.11 18.38
CA LEU A 429 -28.80 7.36 18.10
C LEU A 429 -29.72 8.32 17.32
N LYS A 430 -29.32 9.60 17.19
CA LYS A 430 -29.83 10.44 16.11
C LYS A 430 -29.11 10.12 14.81
N ALA A 431 -29.87 9.98 13.72
CA ALA A 431 -29.31 9.73 12.41
C ALA A 431 -28.39 10.89 11.98
N LYS A 432 -28.82 12.14 12.25
CA LYS A 432 -28.04 13.34 11.99
C LYS A 432 -26.71 13.36 12.75
N GLU A 433 -26.70 13.15 14.07
CA GLU A 433 -25.46 13.10 14.87
C GLU A 433 -24.45 12.06 14.35
N LEU A 434 -24.93 10.92 13.83
CA LEU A 434 -24.07 9.90 13.25
C LEU A 434 -23.51 10.31 11.87
N MET A 435 -24.30 11.03 11.06
CA MET A 435 -23.84 11.61 9.79
C MET A 435 -22.85 12.77 9.99
N ASP A 436 -23.07 13.61 11.02
CA ASP A 436 -22.16 14.69 11.39
C ASP A 436 -20.78 14.13 11.77
N ARG A 437 -20.73 12.97 12.46
CA ARG A 437 -19.48 12.26 12.77
C ARG A 437 -18.78 11.66 11.55
N ILE A 438 -19.53 11.09 10.60
CA ILE A 438 -18.97 10.62 9.32
C ILE A 438 -18.33 11.80 8.57
N SER A 439 -19.03 12.94 8.53
CA SER A 439 -18.58 14.15 7.85
C SER A 439 -17.35 14.76 8.54
N TYR A 440 -17.32 14.79 9.87
CA TYR A 440 -16.14 15.21 10.64
C TYR A 440 -14.94 14.29 10.41
N ALA A 441 -15.14 12.97 10.41
CA ALA A 441 -14.05 12.02 10.15
C ALA A 441 -13.47 12.18 8.74
N ALA A 442 -14.34 12.32 7.71
CA ALA A 442 -13.90 12.61 6.35
C ALA A 442 -13.14 13.95 6.25
N TRP A 443 -13.61 15.00 6.93
CA TRP A 443 -12.93 16.30 7.01
C TRP A 443 -11.56 16.23 7.71
N ALA A 444 -11.44 15.38 8.73
CA ALA A 444 -10.29 15.26 9.63
C ALA A 444 -9.23 14.24 9.17
N CYS A 445 -9.58 13.22 8.38
CA CYS A 445 -8.64 12.20 7.88
C CYS A 445 -8.95 11.60 6.50
N ALA A 446 -9.87 12.18 5.70
CA ALA A 446 -10.30 11.69 4.38
C ALA A 446 -10.90 10.26 4.37
N ASP A 447 -11.33 9.78 5.53
CA ASP A 447 -11.95 8.46 5.75
C ASP A 447 -13.00 8.60 6.86
N PRO A 448 -14.11 7.82 6.85
CA PRO A 448 -14.47 6.84 5.85
C PRO A 448 -15.11 7.47 4.60
N GLY A 449 -14.97 6.80 3.46
CA GLY A 449 -15.82 7.06 2.29
C GLY A 449 -17.26 6.54 2.49
N ILE A 450 -18.14 6.82 1.53
CA ILE A 450 -19.54 6.38 1.56
C ILE A 450 -19.86 5.50 0.37
N GLN A 451 -20.63 4.44 0.62
CA GLN A 451 -21.26 3.59 -0.39
C GLN A 451 -22.78 3.64 -0.19
N TYR A 452 -23.53 4.02 -1.22
CA TYR A 452 -24.99 4.18 -1.13
C TYR A 452 -25.66 2.83 -1.39
N ASP A 453 -25.94 2.08 -0.33
CA ASP A 453 -26.37 0.68 -0.38
C ASP A 453 -27.61 0.45 -1.23
N SER A 454 -28.64 1.26 -1.00
CA SER A 454 -29.92 1.17 -1.69
C SER A 454 -29.72 1.44 -3.18
N THR A 455 -29.08 2.55 -3.54
CA THR A 455 -28.69 2.87 -4.94
C THR A 455 -27.88 1.75 -5.59
N ILE A 456 -26.90 1.15 -4.90
CA ILE A 456 -26.11 0.04 -5.43
C ILE A 456 -27.00 -1.17 -5.74
N ASN A 457 -27.90 -1.55 -4.83
CA ASN A 457 -28.73 -2.75 -4.98
C ASN A 457 -29.97 -2.56 -5.87
N GLU A 458 -30.51 -1.35 -6.00
CA GLU A 458 -31.55 -0.99 -6.97
C GLU A 458 -31.07 -1.16 -8.42
N TRP A 459 -29.78 -0.87 -8.68
CA TRP A 459 -29.11 -1.10 -9.96
C TRP A 459 -28.47 -2.50 -10.11
N HIS A 460 -28.72 -3.44 -9.18
CA HIS A 460 -28.13 -4.79 -9.24
C HIS A 460 -28.78 -5.65 -10.32
N THR A 461 -27.96 -6.16 -11.24
CA THR A 461 -28.39 -7.06 -12.32
C THR A 461 -28.67 -8.49 -11.86
N CYS A 462 -28.14 -8.90 -10.69
CA CYS A 462 -28.13 -10.30 -10.25
C CYS A 462 -28.57 -10.58 -8.78
N PRO A 463 -29.67 -10.01 -8.27
CA PRO A 463 -30.06 -10.14 -6.86
C PRO A 463 -30.45 -11.56 -6.42
N GLU A 464 -30.88 -12.45 -7.34
CA GLU A 464 -31.13 -13.87 -7.02
C GLU A 464 -29.83 -14.65 -6.73
N GLY A 465 -28.68 -14.06 -7.03
CA GLY A 465 -27.36 -14.55 -6.63
C GLY A 465 -26.95 -14.14 -5.22
N GLY A 466 -27.65 -13.19 -4.61
CA GLY A 466 -27.29 -12.55 -3.35
C GLY A 466 -27.29 -11.02 -3.44
N ARG A 467 -27.08 -10.36 -2.30
CA ARG A 467 -26.99 -8.90 -2.18
C ARG A 467 -25.55 -8.43 -2.41
N ILE A 468 -25.38 -7.24 -3.01
CA ILE A 468 -24.08 -6.55 -3.05
C ILE A 468 -23.84 -5.97 -1.64
N ASN A 469 -22.82 -6.48 -0.94
CA ASN A 469 -22.52 -6.08 0.43
C ASN A 469 -21.26 -5.21 0.54
N ALA A 470 -20.36 -5.22 -0.44
CA ALA A 470 -19.06 -4.56 -0.38
C ALA A 470 -18.61 -4.09 -1.77
N SER A 471 -17.46 -3.42 -1.80
CA SER A 471 -16.73 -3.05 -3.01
C SER A 471 -15.30 -3.57 -2.98
N ASN A 472 -14.58 -3.41 -4.08
CA ASN A 472 -13.11 -3.50 -4.10
C ASN A 472 -12.43 -2.26 -3.43
N PRO A 473 -11.08 -2.21 -3.30
CA PRO A 473 -10.33 -1.09 -2.69
C PRO A 473 -10.66 0.33 -3.13
N CYS A 474 -11.08 0.54 -4.38
CA CYS A 474 -11.28 1.88 -4.94
C CYS A 474 -12.76 2.19 -5.24
N SER A 475 -13.69 1.31 -4.82
CA SER A 475 -15.15 1.49 -4.92
C SER A 475 -15.72 1.63 -6.35
N GLU A 476 -15.02 1.19 -7.38
CA GLU A 476 -15.53 1.08 -8.76
C GLU A 476 -16.18 -0.26 -9.08
N TYR A 477 -15.77 -1.35 -8.43
CA TYR A 477 -16.37 -2.68 -8.59
C TYR A 477 -17.36 -2.95 -7.46
N MET A 478 -18.63 -3.15 -7.84
CA MET A 478 -19.78 -3.33 -6.95
C MET A 478 -20.57 -4.56 -7.41
N PHE A 479 -20.28 -5.71 -6.81
CA PHE A 479 -20.95 -6.97 -7.15
C PHE A 479 -21.02 -7.92 -5.95
N LEU A 480 -21.46 -9.16 -6.17
CA LEU A 480 -21.62 -10.18 -5.14
C LEU A 480 -20.32 -10.46 -4.37
N ASP A 481 -20.44 -10.86 -3.10
CA ASP A 481 -19.30 -11.34 -2.32
C ASP A 481 -18.62 -12.56 -2.99
N ASP A 482 -17.32 -12.72 -2.74
CA ASP A 482 -16.48 -13.77 -3.33
C ASP A 482 -16.50 -13.78 -4.87
N THR A 483 -16.34 -12.59 -5.47
CA THR A 483 -16.19 -12.41 -6.92
C THR A 483 -14.99 -11.52 -7.27
N ALA A 484 -14.56 -11.58 -8.52
CA ALA A 484 -13.42 -10.82 -9.02
C ALA A 484 -13.74 -10.05 -10.30
N CYS A 485 -13.08 -8.91 -10.49
CA CYS A 485 -13.14 -8.08 -11.68
C CYS A 485 -11.74 -7.84 -12.27
N ASN A 486 -11.65 -8.05 -13.57
CA ASN A 486 -10.55 -7.62 -14.43
C ASN A 486 -10.97 -6.32 -15.14
N LEU A 487 -10.01 -5.41 -15.36
CA LEU A 487 -10.31 -4.06 -15.81
C LEU A 487 -9.47 -3.68 -17.03
N ALA A 488 -10.02 -2.84 -17.88
CA ALA A 488 -9.28 -2.14 -18.92
C ALA A 488 -9.76 -0.69 -19.03
N SER A 489 -8.93 0.19 -19.56
CA SER A 489 -9.30 1.59 -19.76
C SER A 489 -8.87 2.08 -21.14
N LEU A 490 -9.81 2.66 -21.89
CA LEU A 490 -9.58 3.29 -23.18
C LEU A 490 -9.05 4.72 -22.99
N ASN A 491 -8.03 5.15 -23.75
CA ASN A 491 -7.53 6.52 -23.73
C ASN A 491 -8.34 7.37 -24.73
N LEU A 492 -9.28 8.17 -24.22
CA LEU A 492 -10.22 8.93 -25.06
C LEU A 492 -9.56 9.86 -26.06
N MET A 493 -8.37 10.40 -25.74
CA MET A 493 -7.62 11.27 -26.65
C MET A 493 -7.16 10.57 -27.94
N THR A 494 -6.96 9.24 -27.93
CA THR A 494 -6.56 8.50 -29.15
C THR A 494 -7.67 8.41 -30.20
N PHE A 495 -8.92 8.65 -29.80
CA PHE A 495 -10.07 8.70 -30.70
C PHE A 495 -10.40 10.13 -31.16
N ARG A 496 -9.63 11.14 -30.73
CA ARG A 496 -9.79 12.53 -31.20
C ARG A 496 -9.11 12.70 -32.56
N LYS A 497 -9.89 13.05 -33.58
CA LYS A 497 -9.41 13.31 -34.94
C LYS A 497 -8.62 14.62 -35.02
N ALA A 498 -7.81 14.75 -36.08
CA ALA A 498 -7.01 15.94 -36.34
C ALA A 498 -7.87 17.21 -36.59
N ASP A 499 -9.09 17.04 -37.11
CA ASP A 499 -10.08 18.10 -37.31
C ASP A 499 -10.81 18.54 -36.02
N GLY A 500 -10.60 17.84 -34.90
CA GLY A 500 -11.29 18.09 -33.63
C GLY A 500 -12.52 17.23 -33.38
N GLY A 501 -12.99 16.45 -34.36
CA GLY A 501 -14.10 15.50 -34.18
C GLY A 501 -13.69 14.27 -33.38
N PHE A 502 -14.68 13.48 -32.94
CA PHE A 502 -14.45 12.21 -32.26
C PHE A 502 -14.64 11.02 -33.20
N ASP A 503 -13.81 9.97 -33.06
CA ASP A 503 -13.94 8.75 -33.84
C ASP A 503 -14.83 7.71 -33.17
N ILE A 504 -16.14 7.94 -33.27
CA ILE A 504 -17.17 7.07 -32.71
C ILE A 504 -16.99 5.62 -33.18
N ALA A 505 -16.71 5.39 -34.46
CA ALA A 505 -16.60 4.03 -35.02
C ALA A 505 -15.33 3.30 -34.55
N GLY A 506 -14.18 3.98 -34.45
CA GLY A 506 -12.98 3.44 -33.83
C GLY A 506 -13.19 3.17 -32.33
N TYR A 507 -13.91 4.04 -31.64
CA TYR A 507 -14.23 3.87 -30.22
C TYR A 507 -15.14 2.66 -29.96
N GLU A 508 -16.24 2.52 -30.69
CA GLU A 508 -17.13 1.35 -30.61
C GLU A 508 -16.42 0.04 -30.95
N HIS A 509 -15.50 0.07 -31.91
CA HIS A 509 -14.66 -1.07 -32.25
C HIS A 509 -13.69 -1.45 -31.12
N ALA A 510 -12.98 -0.47 -30.55
CA ALA A 510 -12.11 -0.70 -29.40
C ALA A 510 -12.92 -1.23 -28.19
N VAL A 511 -14.10 -0.67 -27.90
CA VAL A 511 -15.02 -1.17 -26.87
C VAL A 511 -15.39 -2.64 -27.09
N ARG A 512 -15.74 -3.02 -28.33
CA ARG A 512 -16.04 -4.41 -28.70
C ARG A 512 -14.86 -5.35 -28.44
N LEU A 513 -13.67 -5.00 -28.93
CA LEU A 513 -12.47 -5.83 -28.78
C LEU A 513 -12.06 -5.97 -27.30
N TRP A 514 -12.06 -4.88 -26.53
CA TRP A 514 -11.70 -4.92 -25.12
C TRP A 514 -12.75 -5.63 -24.25
N THR A 515 -14.04 -5.57 -24.59
CA THR A 515 -15.06 -6.40 -23.95
C THR A 515 -14.75 -7.88 -24.15
N LEU A 516 -14.39 -8.28 -25.37
CA LEU A 516 -13.95 -9.65 -25.67
C LEU A 516 -12.66 -10.03 -24.92
N THR A 517 -11.66 -9.15 -24.86
CA THR A 517 -10.42 -9.37 -24.10
C THR A 517 -10.69 -9.63 -22.62
N LEU A 518 -11.60 -8.86 -22.02
CA LEU A 518 -11.96 -9.01 -20.63
C LEU A 518 -12.74 -10.32 -20.39
N GLU A 519 -13.68 -10.68 -21.25
CA GLU A 519 -14.41 -11.96 -21.16
C GLU A 519 -13.48 -13.18 -21.31
N VAL A 520 -12.56 -13.16 -22.28
CA VAL A 520 -11.53 -14.22 -22.43
C VAL A 520 -10.62 -14.28 -21.21
N SER A 521 -10.36 -13.15 -20.57
CA SER A 521 -9.54 -13.10 -19.35
C SER A 521 -10.23 -13.73 -18.13
N VAL A 522 -11.57 -13.82 -18.10
CA VAL A 522 -12.31 -14.64 -17.12
C VAL A 522 -12.07 -16.13 -17.37
N LEU A 523 -12.08 -16.56 -18.65
CA LEU A 523 -11.89 -17.96 -19.05
C LEU A 523 -10.51 -18.52 -18.65
N MET A 524 -9.45 -17.71 -18.80
CA MET A 524 -8.07 -18.15 -18.56
C MET A 524 -7.63 -18.07 -17.10
N ALA A 525 -8.40 -17.42 -16.22
CA ALA A 525 -7.93 -17.04 -14.89
C ALA A 525 -7.95 -18.17 -13.85
N GLN A 526 -7.07 -18.04 -12.85
CA GLN A 526 -7.16 -18.75 -11.57
C GLN A 526 -7.29 -17.78 -10.39
N PHE A 527 -7.86 -18.28 -9.30
CA PHE A 527 -8.32 -17.49 -8.14
C PHE A 527 -7.92 -18.16 -6.82
N PRO A 528 -7.74 -17.43 -5.70
CA PRO A 528 -7.13 -17.95 -4.47
C PRO A 528 -8.06 -18.82 -3.59
N SER A 529 -9.36 -18.84 -3.89
CA SER A 529 -10.37 -19.66 -3.21
C SER A 529 -11.31 -20.34 -4.23
N LYS A 530 -12.06 -21.34 -3.76
CA LYS A 530 -12.99 -22.14 -4.58
C LYS A 530 -14.21 -21.31 -4.99
N GLU A 531 -14.68 -20.49 -4.05
CA GLU A 531 -15.86 -19.65 -4.11
C GLU A 531 -15.64 -18.55 -5.17
N ILE A 532 -14.49 -17.86 -5.11
CA ILE A 532 -14.12 -16.83 -6.08
C ILE A 532 -13.97 -17.43 -7.48
N ALA A 533 -13.32 -18.58 -7.61
CA ALA A 533 -13.21 -19.27 -8.91
C ALA A 533 -14.57 -19.63 -9.50
N LYS A 534 -15.49 -20.15 -8.66
CA LYS A 534 -16.83 -20.53 -9.07
C LYS A 534 -17.68 -19.33 -9.46
N LEU A 535 -17.85 -18.35 -8.56
CA LEU A 535 -18.78 -17.23 -8.77
C LEU A 535 -18.28 -16.29 -9.88
N SER A 536 -16.97 -16.07 -10.00
CA SER A 536 -16.41 -15.28 -11.11
C SER A 536 -16.67 -15.95 -12.47
N TYR A 537 -16.69 -17.29 -12.55
CA TYR A 537 -17.09 -18.01 -13.76
C TYR A 537 -18.61 -18.03 -13.99
N GLU A 538 -19.42 -18.09 -12.91
CA GLU A 538 -20.89 -18.12 -12.98
C GLU A 538 -21.51 -16.77 -13.38
N TYR A 539 -20.86 -15.64 -13.06
CA TYR A 539 -21.37 -14.28 -13.36
C TYR A 539 -20.53 -13.46 -14.35
N ARG A 540 -19.24 -13.80 -14.53
CA ARG A 540 -18.38 -13.29 -15.61
C ARG A 540 -18.32 -11.76 -15.64
N THR A 541 -18.06 -11.14 -14.50
CA THR A 541 -18.05 -9.68 -14.34
C THR A 541 -16.80 -9.03 -14.91
N LEU A 542 -17.00 -7.99 -15.73
CA LEU A 542 -15.95 -7.19 -16.37
C LEU A 542 -16.01 -5.74 -15.88
N GLY A 543 -14.92 -5.01 -16.04
CA GLY A 543 -14.86 -3.57 -15.79
C GLY A 543 -14.11 -2.82 -16.88
N LEU A 544 -14.75 -2.63 -18.04
CA LEU A 544 -14.28 -1.70 -19.06
C LEU A 544 -14.58 -0.25 -18.63
N GLY A 545 -13.57 0.61 -18.72
CA GLY A 545 -13.68 2.04 -18.46
C GLY A 545 -12.90 2.87 -19.48
N TYR A 546 -12.67 4.13 -19.13
CA TYR A 546 -11.83 5.04 -19.90
C TYR A 546 -10.93 5.87 -19.00
N ALA A 547 -9.97 6.55 -19.62
CA ALA A 547 -9.14 7.59 -19.04
C ALA A 547 -9.15 8.83 -19.94
N ASN A 548 -8.60 9.92 -19.41
CA ASN A 548 -8.28 11.13 -20.15
C ASN A 548 -9.47 12.02 -20.59
N ILE A 549 -10.60 11.96 -19.89
CA ILE A 549 -11.77 12.82 -20.20
C ILE A 549 -11.49 14.29 -19.96
N GLY A 550 -10.78 14.66 -18.87
CA GLY A 550 -10.42 16.05 -18.59
C GLY A 550 -9.52 16.64 -19.68
N GLY A 551 -8.55 15.85 -20.13
CA GLY A 551 -7.69 16.18 -21.27
C GLY A 551 -8.46 16.33 -22.57
N LEU A 552 -9.40 15.42 -22.87
CA LEU A 552 -10.27 15.52 -24.04
C LEU A 552 -11.10 16.80 -24.01
N LEU A 553 -11.81 17.08 -22.92
CA LEU A 553 -12.63 18.29 -22.76
C LEU A 553 -11.81 19.57 -22.95
N MET A 554 -10.66 19.67 -22.27
CA MET A 554 -9.73 20.79 -22.43
C MET A 554 -9.28 20.94 -23.89
N SER A 555 -8.87 19.85 -24.55
CA SER A 555 -8.44 19.85 -25.97
C SER A 555 -9.54 20.25 -26.97
N MET A 556 -10.81 20.25 -26.54
CA MET A 556 -11.98 20.66 -27.32
C MET A 556 -12.46 22.08 -26.95
N GLY A 557 -11.76 22.79 -26.05
CA GLY A 557 -12.16 24.11 -25.58
C GLY A 557 -13.37 24.08 -24.63
N LEU A 558 -13.64 22.94 -23.97
CA LEU A 558 -14.77 22.76 -23.07
C LEU A 558 -14.31 22.72 -21.62
N GLY A 559 -14.92 23.55 -20.77
CA GLY A 559 -14.71 23.48 -19.32
C GLY A 559 -15.24 22.17 -18.75
N TYR A 560 -14.51 21.59 -17.79
CA TYR A 560 -14.92 20.37 -17.09
C TYR A 560 -16.26 20.59 -16.36
N ASP A 561 -16.46 21.76 -15.75
CA ASP A 561 -17.73 22.15 -15.09
C ASP A 561 -18.80 22.71 -16.05
N SER A 562 -18.71 22.44 -17.35
CA SER A 562 -19.73 22.89 -18.33
C SER A 562 -20.78 21.80 -18.61
N ASP A 563 -22.01 22.22 -18.90
CA ASP A 563 -23.07 21.29 -19.32
C ASP A 563 -22.71 20.54 -20.60
N LYS A 564 -22.01 21.21 -21.53
CA LYS A 564 -21.45 20.59 -22.73
C LYS A 564 -20.43 19.50 -22.41
N GLY A 565 -19.57 19.74 -21.42
CA GLY A 565 -18.55 18.78 -20.98
C GLY A 565 -19.16 17.57 -20.28
N ARG A 566 -20.12 17.81 -19.36
CA ARG A 566 -20.93 16.75 -18.72
C ARG A 566 -21.70 15.93 -19.74
N ALA A 567 -22.36 16.57 -20.69
CA ALA A 567 -23.13 15.92 -21.75
C ALA A 567 -22.27 15.06 -22.69
N LEU A 568 -21.07 15.54 -23.06
CA LEU A 568 -20.11 14.74 -23.84
C LEU A 568 -19.61 13.53 -23.04
N CYS A 569 -19.25 13.72 -21.77
CA CYS A 569 -18.83 12.65 -20.87
C CYS A 569 -19.92 11.57 -20.72
N ALA A 570 -21.17 11.99 -20.48
CA ALA A 570 -22.33 11.11 -20.43
C ALA A 570 -22.52 10.32 -21.73
N ALA A 571 -22.45 10.98 -22.89
CA ALA A 571 -22.62 10.35 -24.19
C ALA A 571 -21.51 9.32 -24.51
N LEU A 572 -20.24 9.64 -24.21
CA LEU A 572 -19.12 8.69 -24.35
C LEU A 572 -19.31 7.47 -23.45
N THR A 573 -19.68 7.69 -22.18
CA THR A 573 -19.95 6.62 -21.21
C THR A 573 -21.12 5.73 -21.65
N ALA A 574 -22.17 6.33 -22.18
CA ALA A 574 -23.34 5.63 -22.71
C ALA A 574 -22.98 4.74 -23.91
N VAL A 575 -22.20 5.23 -24.87
CA VAL A 575 -21.68 4.41 -26.00
C VAL A 575 -20.85 3.25 -25.48
N MET A 576 -19.91 3.50 -24.57
CA MET A 576 -19.02 2.48 -24.01
C MET A 576 -19.78 1.31 -23.39
N THR A 577 -20.66 1.59 -22.43
CA THR A 577 -21.37 0.52 -21.70
C THR A 577 -22.46 -0.12 -22.54
N GLY A 578 -23.19 0.66 -23.35
CA GLY A 578 -24.19 0.12 -24.27
C GLY A 578 -23.54 -0.85 -25.26
N ARG A 579 -22.46 -0.45 -25.93
CA ARG A 579 -21.77 -1.32 -26.91
C ARG A 579 -21.06 -2.51 -26.24
N ALA A 580 -20.61 -2.38 -24.99
CA ALA A 580 -20.11 -3.51 -24.20
C ALA A 580 -21.22 -4.53 -23.88
N TYR A 581 -22.41 -4.09 -23.46
CA TYR A 581 -23.55 -5.01 -23.26
C TYR A 581 -24.10 -5.59 -24.57
N ALA A 582 -24.15 -4.83 -25.66
CA ALA A 582 -24.48 -5.36 -26.98
C ALA A 582 -23.48 -6.46 -27.41
N THR A 583 -22.17 -6.21 -27.26
CA THR A 583 -21.13 -7.22 -27.52
C THR A 583 -21.27 -8.43 -26.60
N SER A 584 -21.66 -8.23 -25.33
CA SER A 584 -21.94 -9.31 -24.38
C SER A 584 -23.16 -10.16 -24.78
N ALA A 585 -24.19 -9.55 -25.38
CA ALA A 585 -25.35 -10.26 -25.91
C ALA A 585 -25.02 -11.01 -27.22
N GLU A 586 -24.21 -10.43 -28.11
CA GLU A 586 -23.67 -11.15 -29.28
C GLU A 586 -22.83 -12.37 -28.87
N MET A 587 -21.98 -12.25 -27.83
CA MET A 587 -21.26 -13.41 -27.29
C MET A 587 -22.20 -14.45 -26.65
N ALA A 588 -23.34 -14.02 -26.10
CA ALA A 588 -24.35 -14.93 -25.55
C ALA A 588 -25.11 -15.72 -26.63
N GLN A 589 -25.28 -15.15 -27.82
CA GLN A 589 -25.86 -15.84 -28.99
C GLN A 589 -25.03 -17.08 -29.36
N GLU A 590 -23.70 -16.93 -29.44
CA GLU A 590 -22.80 -18.00 -29.89
C GLU A 590 -22.36 -18.96 -28.77
N LEU A 591 -22.12 -18.45 -27.56
CA LEU A 591 -21.52 -19.22 -26.44
C LEU A 591 -22.47 -19.45 -25.25
N GLY A 592 -23.70 -18.95 -25.34
CA GLY A 592 -24.67 -18.92 -24.24
C GLY A 592 -24.45 -17.78 -23.24
N ALA A 593 -25.53 -17.32 -22.62
CA ALA A 593 -25.49 -16.36 -21.51
C ALA A 593 -24.70 -16.89 -20.30
N PHE A 594 -24.31 -16.02 -19.36
CA PHE A 594 -23.63 -16.47 -18.12
C PHE A 594 -24.50 -17.45 -17.32
N PRO A 595 -23.93 -18.45 -16.63
CA PRO A 595 -24.68 -19.47 -15.90
C PRO A 595 -25.76 -18.93 -14.94
N GLY A 596 -25.50 -17.79 -14.28
CA GLY A 596 -26.45 -17.11 -13.40
C GLY A 596 -27.62 -16.39 -14.10
N TYR A 597 -27.59 -16.22 -15.44
CA TYR A 597 -28.50 -15.33 -16.16
C TYR A 597 -29.97 -15.75 -16.05
N LYS A 598 -30.30 -17.03 -16.25
CA LYS A 598 -31.69 -17.49 -16.31
C LYS A 598 -32.51 -17.16 -15.06
N LYS A 599 -31.88 -17.14 -13.87
CA LYS A 599 -32.52 -16.75 -12.61
C LYS A 599 -32.75 -15.23 -12.54
N ASN A 600 -31.79 -14.47 -13.06
CA ASN A 600 -31.70 -13.02 -12.93
C ASN A 600 -32.26 -12.24 -14.13
N ALA A 601 -32.70 -12.91 -15.19
CA ALA A 601 -33.04 -12.30 -16.49
C ALA A 601 -34.02 -11.11 -16.36
N ALA A 602 -35.04 -11.22 -15.52
CA ALA A 602 -36.00 -10.14 -15.28
C ALA A 602 -35.34 -8.90 -14.62
N HIS A 603 -34.46 -9.11 -13.63
CA HIS A 603 -33.72 -8.04 -12.96
C HIS A 603 -32.68 -7.40 -13.87
N MET A 604 -31.96 -8.21 -14.65
CA MET A 604 -30.98 -7.71 -15.60
C MET A 604 -31.66 -6.88 -16.70
N LEU A 605 -32.75 -7.35 -17.30
CA LEU A 605 -33.49 -6.60 -18.31
C LEU A 605 -34.12 -5.31 -17.73
N ARG A 606 -34.57 -5.30 -16.47
CA ARG A 606 -34.99 -4.07 -15.75
C ARG A 606 -33.86 -3.04 -15.73
N VAL A 607 -32.66 -3.46 -15.31
CA VAL A 607 -31.49 -2.57 -15.21
C VAL A 607 -31.06 -2.05 -16.60
N ILE A 608 -31.07 -2.91 -17.64
CA ILE A 608 -30.76 -2.48 -19.01
C ILE A 608 -31.82 -1.49 -19.54
N ARG A 609 -33.11 -1.69 -19.25
CA ARG A 609 -34.16 -0.72 -19.61
C ARG A 609 -33.97 0.62 -18.88
N ASN A 610 -33.58 0.63 -17.61
CA ASN A 610 -33.25 1.86 -16.88
C ASN A 610 -32.05 2.60 -17.50
N HIS A 611 -30.96 1.90 -17.83
CA HIS A 611 -29.82 2.50 -18.55
C HIS A 611 -30.25 3.09 -19.91
N ARG A 612 -31.07 2.34 -20.66
CA ARG A 612 -31.61 2.78 -21.96
C ARG A 612 -32.50 4.02 -21.82
N LEU A 613 -33.36 4.10 -20.81
CA LEU A 613 -34.19 5.29 -20.53
C LEU A 613 -33.31 6.53 -20.29
N ALA A 614 -32.26 6.40 -19.49
CA ALA A 614 -31.29 7.48 -19.27
C ALA A 614 -30.60 7.91 -20.58
N ALA A 615 -30.23 6.96 -21.45
CA ALA A 615 -29.59 7.25 -22.75
C ALA A 615 -30.55 7.92 -23.73
N HIS A 616 -31.86 7.63 -23.64
CA HIS A 616 -32.91 8.30 -24.40
C HIS A 616 -33.33 9.66 -23.84
N SER A 617 -32.67 10.15 -22.77
CA SER A 617 -32.91 11.43 -22.09
C SER A 617 -34.21 11.47 -21.25
N ALA A 618 -34.72 10.32 -20.80
CA ALA A 618 -35.94 10.26 -19.99
C ALA A 618 -35.69 10.68 -18.53
N THR A 619 -36.55 11.55 -17.99
CA THR A 619 -36.53 12.01 -16.59
C THR A 619 -37.43 11.17 -15.67
N GLU A 620 -38.29 10.33 -16.23
CA GLU A 620 -39.29 9.52 -15.51
C GLU A 620 -39.45 8.15 -16.18
N GLY A 621 -40.22 7.25 -15.54
CA GLY A 621 -40.50 5.90 -16.07
C GLY A 621 -39.47 4.83 -15.70
N TYR A 622 -38.49 5.13 -14.84
CA TYR A 622 -37.53 4.16 -14.33
C TYR A 622 -38.20 3.07 -13.47
N GLU A 623 -37.77 1.82 -13.65
CA GLU A 623 -38.29 0.65 -12.94
C GLU A 623 -37.53 0.39 -11.64
N ALA A 624 -38.23 0.44 -10.51
CA ALA A 624 -37.72 0.10 -9.17
C ALA A 624 -36.44 0.85 -8.74
N LEU A 625 -36.36 2.14 -9.11
CA LEU A 625 -35.40 3.09 -8.54
C LEU A 625 -36.13 4.05 -7.60
N GLU A 626 -35.53 4.30 -6.44
CA GLU A 626 -36.05 5.25 -5.45
C GLU A 626 -35.45 6.65 -5.63
N VAL A 627 -34.20 6.72 -6.07
CA VAL A 627 -33.56 7.96 -6.53
C VAL A 627 -33.43 7.93 -8.05
N THR A 628 -34.03 8.91 -8.72
CA THR A 628 -33.95 9.06 -10.18
C THR A 628 -32.54 9.49 -10.60
N PRO A 629 -31.91 8.83 -11.58
CA PRO A 629 -30.58 9.21 -12.04
C PRO A 629 -30.59 10.49 -12.90
N VAL A 630 -29.42 11.09 -13.12
CA VAL A 630 -29.24 12.19 -14.10
C VAL A 630 -29.24 11.63 -15.53
N PRO A 631 -30.24 11.93 -16.39
CA PRO A 631 -30.28 11.38 -17.74
C PRO A 631 -29.27 12.06 -18.68
N LEU A 632 -29.07 11.48 -19.88
CA LEU A 632 -28.23 12.08 -20.91
C LEU A 632 -28.80 13.43 -21.37
N ASP A 633 -28.07 14.51 -21.12
CA ASP A 633 -28.36 15.83 -21.70
C ASP A 633 -28.00 15.87 -23.19
N ALA A 634 -28.92 15.37 -24.01
CA ALA A 634 -28.80 15.38 -25.46
C ALA A 634 -28.81 16.80 -26.06
N ALA A 635 -29.33 17.81 -25.36
CA ALA A 635 -29.46 19.17 -25.87
C ALA A 635 -28.14 19.94 -25.79
N ASN A 636 -27.40 19.79 -24.68
CA ASN A 636 -26.10 20.43 -24.51
C ASN A 636 -24.92 19.62 -25.09
N CYS A 637 -25.10 18.35 -25.47
CA CYS A 637 -24.03 17.56 -26.07
C CYS A 637 -23.55 18.19 -27.40
N PRO A 638 -22.26 18.57 -27.53
CA PRO A 638 -21.76 19.25 -28.72
C PRO A 638 -21.66 18.32 -29.95
N ASP A 639 -21.62 16.99 -29.75
CA ASP A 639 -21.64 16.00 -30.82
C ASP A 639 -22.97 15.24 -30.86
N GLN A 640 -23.84 15.65 -31.78
CA GLN A 640 -25.14 15.02 -32.00
C GLN A 640 -25.05 13.66 -32.71
N ALA A 641 -23.92 13.32 -33.36
CA ALA A 641 -23.70 11.96 -33.84
C ALA A 641 -23.40 11.00 -32.68
N LEU A 642 -22.64 11.46 -31.68
CA LEU A 642 -22.38 10.70 -30.47
C LEU A 642 -23.66 10.45 -29.65
N VAL A 643 -24.57 11.43 -29.56
CA VAL A 643 -25.91 11.21 -28.95
C VAL A 643 -26.70 10.11 -29.67
N ARG A 644 -26.65 10.05 -31.00
CA ARG A 644 -27.31 8.98 -31.76
C ARG A 644 -26.66 7.62 -31.52
N ALA A 645 -25.32 7.55 -31.50
CA ALA A 645 -24.58 6.34 -31.17
C ALA A 645 -24.91 5.84 -29.75
N ALA A 646 -24.98 6.74 -28.76
CA ALA A 646 -25.36 6.40 -27.38
C ALA A 646 -26.75 5.75 -27.31
N LYS A 647 -27.75 6.29 -28.02
CA LYS A 647 -29.09 5.72 -28.07
C LYS A 647 -29.11 4.35 -28.75
N LEU A 648 -28.48 4.24 -29.93
CA LEU A 648 -28.38 2.99 -30.68
C LEU A 648 -27.65 1.89 -29.89
N ALA A 649 -26.56 2.21 -29.19
CA ALA A 649 -25.82 1.26 -28.38
C ALA A 649 -26.67 0.61 -27.27
N TRP A 650 -27.61 1.35 -26.68
CA TRP A 650 -28.56 0.83 -25.69
C TRP A 650 -29.82 0.20 -26.29
N ASP A 651 -30.23 0.63 -27.48
CA ASP A 651 -31.28 -0.06 -28.26
C ASP A 651 -30.81 -1.46 -28.68
N ASP A 652 -29.59 -1.58 -29.24
CA ASP A 652 -28.93 -2.84 -29.57
C ASP A 652 -28.74 -3.73 -28.33
N ALA A 653 -28.22 -3.15 -27.24
CA ALA A 653 -27.99 -3.90 -26.00
C ALA A 653 -29.25 -4.51 -25.40
N LEU A 654 -30.40 -3.81 -25.51
CA LEU A 654 -31.69 -4.35 -25.08
C LEU A 654 -32.19 -5.41 -26.06
N ALA A 655 -32.26 -5.09 -27.35
CA ALA A 655 -32.84 -5.98 -28.36
C ALA A 655 -32.10 -7.33 -28.47
N LEU A 656 -30.77 -7.31 -28.49
CA LEU A 656 -29.94 -8.52 -28.51
C LEU A 656 -30.04 -9.29 -27.18
N GLY A 657 -30.12 -8.58 -26.06
CA GLY A 657 -30.23 -9.17 -24.73
C GLY A 657 -31.58 -9.83 -24.45
N GLU A 658 -32.68 -9.29 -24.98
CA GLU A 658 -33.99 -9.94 -24.95
C GLU A 658 -34.02 -11.21 -25.82
N ALA A 659 -33.29 -11.22 -26.94
CA ALA A 659 -33.22 -12.36 -27.85
C ALA A 659 -32.28 -13.49 -27.37
N HIS A 660 -31.14 -13.16 -26.76
CA HIS A 660 -30.04 -14.11 -26.50
C HIS A 660 -29.56 -14.15 -25.04
N GLY A 661 -29.99 -13.20 -24.21
CA GLY A 661 -29.39 -12.95 -22.90
C GLY A 661 -28.03 -12.25 -23.01
N TYR A 662 -27.26 -12.27 -21.92
CA TYR A 662 -25.95 -11.61 -21.84
C TYR A 662 -24.87 -12.57 -21.37
N ARG A 663 -23.65 -12.41 -21.88
CA ARG A 663 -22.49 -13.20 -21.46
C ARG A 663 -21.89 -12.73 -20.14
N ASN A 664 -22.17 -11.51 -19.69
CA ASN A 664 -21.52 -10.86 -18.55
C ASN A 664 -22.56 -10.13 -17.68
N ALA A 665 -22.56 -10.38 -16.37
CA ALA A 665 -23.50 -9.73 -15.44
C ALA A 665 -23.23 -8.22 -15.23
N GLN A 666 -21.95 -7.84 -15.30
CA GLN A 666 -21.45 -6.46 -15.24
C GLN A 666 -20.40 -6.30 -16.35
N THR A 667 -20.36 -5.15 -17.02
CA THR A 667 -19.44 -4.90 -18.16
C THR A 667 -18.50 -3.72 -17.94
N SER A 668 -18.85 -2.76 -17.09
CA SER A 668 -18.21 -1.44 -17.04
C SER A 668 -18.05 -0.86 -15.65
N VAL A 669 -16.93 -0.15 -15.45
CA VAL A 669 -16.59 0.65 -14.26
C VAL A 669 -15.75 1.84 -14.69
N ILE A 670 -15.60 2.86 -13.84
CA ILE A 670 -14.52 3.86 -14.02
C ILE A 670 -13.52 3.70 -12.88
N ALA A 671 -12.31 3.25 -13.21
CA ALA A 671 -11.23 3.04 -12.26
C ALA A 671 -10.30 4.27 -12.15
N PRO A 672 -9.45 4.38 -11.10
CA PRO A 672 -8.52 5.51 -10.95
C PRO A 672 -7.46 5.60 -12.06
N THR A 673 -7.14 4.49 -12.71
CA THR A 673 -6.10 4.36 -13.77
C THR A 673 -4.66 4.79 -13.41
N GLY A 674 -4.34 5.19 -12.17
CA GLY A 674 -3.12 5.94 -11.82
C GLY A 674 -1.76 5.46 -12.35
N THR A 675 -1.50 4.15 -12.53
CA THR A 675 -0.27 3.67 -13.22
C THR A 675 -0.47 3.43 -14.71
N ILE A 676 -1.65 3.00 -15.15
CA ILE A 676 -1.90 2.68 -16.57
C ILE A 676 -2.14 3.94 -17.41
N GLY A 677 -2.68 5.02 -16.83
CA GLY A 677 -2.77 6.34 -17.46
C GLY A 677 -1.40 6.92 -17.79
N LEU A 678 -0.40 6.71 -16.92
CA LEU A 678 1.00 7.10 -17.19
C LEU A 678 1.64 6.29 -18.34
N VAL A 679 1.28 5.00 -18.49
CA VAL A 679 1.74 4.18 -19.63
C VAL A 679 0.99 4.51 -20.92
N MET A 680 -0.23 5.03 -20.84
CA MET A 680 -0.98 5.55 -22.00
C MET A 680 -0.67 7.02 -22.32
N ASP A 681 0.28 7.65 -21.61
CA ASP A 681 0.60 9.09 -21.72
C ASP A 681 -0.65 10.01 -21.59
N CYS A 682 -1.61 9.63 -20.74
CA CYS A 682 -2.78 10.44 -20.44
C CYS A 682 -2.42 11.66 -19.57
N ASP A 683 -2.83 12.87 -19.98
CA ASP A 683 -2.72 14.08 -19.17
C ASP A 683 -3.61 14.02 -17.91
N THR A 684 -4.76 13.33 -17.99
CA THR A 684 -5.74 13.15 -16.90
C THR A 684 -6.15 11.68 -16.72
N THR A 685 -6.44 11.26 -15.48
CA THR A 685 -6.63 9.84 -15.10
C THR A 685 -8.10 9.48 -14.89
N GLY A 686 -8.59 8.38 -15.47
CA GLY A 686 -9.98 7.96 -15.28
C GLY A 686 -10.99 9.04 -15.70
N ILE A 687 -11.91 9.39 -14.79
CA ILE A 687 -12.81 10.56 -14.92
C ILE A 687 -12.22 11.85 -14.31
N GLU A 688 -11.05 11.80 -13.67
CA GLU A 688 -10.45 12.97 -13.00
C GLU A 688 -10.25 14.15 -13.98
N PRO A 689 -10.45 15.41 -13.53
CA PRO A 689 -9.89 16.57 -14.20
C PRO A 689 -8.37 16.60 -14.01
N ASP A 690 -7.69 17.59 -14.60
CA ASP A 690 -6.28 17.76 -14.29
C ASP A 690 -6.07 18.29 -12.85
N PHE A 691 -5.03 17.82 -12.19
CA PHE A 691 -4.66 18.24 -10.83
C PHE A 691 -4.00 19.62 -10.83
N ALA A 692 -3.09 19.87 -11.78
CA ALA A 692 -2.40 21.15 -11.95
C ALA A 692 -1.86 21.32 -13.38
N LEU A 693 -1.94 22.54 -13.92
CA LEU A 693 -1.58 22.87 -15.31
C LEU A 693 -0.07 22.75 -15.60
N VAL A 694 0.80 22.94 -14.61
CA VAL A 694 2.25 22.73 -14.72
C VAL A 694 2.68 21.68 -13.70
N LYS A 695 3.35 20.64 -14.20
CA LYS A 695 3.80 19.47 -13.44
C LYS A 695 5.32 19.39 -13.42
N PHE A 696 5.89 18.94 -12.32
CA PHE A 696 7.35 18.83 -12.15
C PHE A 696 7.79 17.37 -12.30
N LYS A 697 8.57 17.05 -13.34
CA LYS A 697 9.23 15.74 -13.48
C LYS A 697 10.61 15.79 -12.83
N LYS A 698 10.83 14.98 -11.79
CA LYS A 698 12.18 14.71 -11.27
C LYS A 698 12.98 13.94 -12.33
N LEU A 699 14.20 14.38 -12.62
CA LEU A 699 15.07 13.74 -13.60
C LEU A 699 15.85 12.58 -12.98
N ALA A 700 16.19 11.59 -13.80
CA ALA A 700 17.07 10.49 -13.43
C ALA A 700 18.52 11.00 -13.29
N GLY A 701 18.85 11.51 -12.11
CA GLY A 701 20.14 12.15 -11.81
C GLY A 701 20.08 13.32 -10.83
N GLY A 702 18.88 13.66 -10.35
CA GLY A 702 18.67 14.91 -9.60
C GLY A 702 18.24 16.05 -10.53
N GLY A 703 17.73 17.12 -9.94
CA GLY A 703 17.06 18.19 -10.68
C GLY A 703 15.63 17.84 -11.12
N TYR A 704 14.90 18.86 -11.56
CA TYR A 704 13.50 18.78 -11.98
C TYR A 704 13.29 19.54 -13.29
N PHE A 705 12.31 19.10 -14.07
CA PHE A 705 11.91 19.69 -15.34
C PHE A 705 10.41 20.04 -15.30
N LYS A 706 10.05 21.25 -15.75
CA LYS A 706 8.66 21.73 -15.79
C LYS A 706 7.98 21.27 -17.07
N ILE A 707 6.79 20.69 -16.95
CA ILE A 707 5.98 20.21 -18.06
C ILE A 707 4.60 20.88 -17.94
N ILE A 708 4.25 21.73 -18.90
CA ILE A 708 2.85 22.19 -19.04
C ILE A 708 1.98 21.04 -19.57
N ASN A 709 0.73 20.97 -19.13
CA ASN A 709 -0.28 20.09 -19.70
C ASN A 709 -0.32 20.27 -21.23
N ARG A 710 -0.21 19.16 -21.97
CA ARG A 710 -0.05 19.15 -23.42
C ARG A 710 -1.28 19.66 -24.16
N MET A 711 -2.44 19.64 -23.50
CA MET A 711 -3.72 20.09 -24.02
C MET A 711 -3.86 21.61 -23.95
N VAL A 712 -3.08 22.34 -23.13
CA VAL A 712 -3.21 23.81 -23.01
C VAL A 712 -2.97 24.53 -24.35
N PRO A 713 -1.86 24.31 -25.09
CA PRO A 713 -1.67 24.94 -26.40
C PRO A 713 -2.74 24.55 -27.42
N GLN A 714 -3.22 23.30 -27.34
CA GLN A 714 -4.25 22.76 -28.24
C GLN A 714 -5.63 23.39 -27.99
N ALA A 715 -6.01 23.54 -26.72
CA ALA A 715 -7.22 24.22 -26.29
C ALA A 715 -7.21 25.68 -26.75
N LEU A 716 -6.10 26.41 -26.54
CA LEU A 716 -5.96 27.80 -26.98
C LEU A 716 -6.10 27.92 -28.51
N LYS A 717 -5.57 26.98 -29.29
CA LYS A 717 -5.76 26.94 -30.75
C LYS A 717 -7.23 26.73 -31.15
N VAL A 718 -7.97 25.87 -30.43
CA VAL A 718 -9.41 25.66 -30.65
C VAL A 718 -10.24 26.90 -30.24
N LEU A 719 -9.81 27.60 -29.19
CA LEU A 719 -10.41 28.86 -28.72
C LEU A 719 -10.05 30.09 -29.59
N GLY A 720 -9.30 29.91 -30.68
CA GLY A 720 -9.04 30.92 -31.70
C GLY A 720 -7.85 31.85 -31.44
N TYR A 721 -6.93 31.49 -30.53
CA TYR A 721 -5.70 32.26 -30.30
C TYR A 721 -4.63 31.95 -31.37
N ASP A 722 -3.86 32.97 -31.77
CA ASP A 722 -2.71 32.81 -32.68
C ASP A 722 -1.47 32.20 -31.98
N GLU A 723 -0.55 31.65 -32.77
CA GLU A 723 0.63 30.94 -32.24
C GLU A 723 1.55 31.84 -31.38
N ALA A 724 1.65 33.14 -31.68
CA ALA A 724 2.45 34.09 -30.92
C ALA A 724 1.82 34.43 -29.56
N THR A 725 0.48 34.39 -29.48
CA THR A 725 -0.30 34.58 -28.25
C THR A 725 -0.26 33.32 -27.40
N ILE A 726 -0.41 32.14 -28.03
CA ILE A 726 -0.24 30.84 -27.38
C ILE A 726 1.16 30.74 -26.75
N GLU A 727 2.21 31.10 -27.48
CA GLU A 727 3.57 31.06 -26.94
C GLU A 727 3.76 31.98 -25.73
N LYS A 728 3.21 33.20 -25.76
CA LYS A 728 3.24 34.12 -24.60
C LYS A 728 2.51 33.56 -23.38
N ILE A 729 1.33 32.96 -23.59
CA ILE A 729 0.52 32.35 -22.52
C ILE A 729 1.25 31.13 -21.92
N VAL A 730 1.85 30.28 -22.76
CA VAL A 730 2.63 29.12 -22.30
C VAL A 730 3.90 29.56 -21.54
N ARG A 731 4.63 30.55 -22.04
CA ARG A 731 5.81 31.12 -21.35
C ARG A 731 5.44 31.81 -20.03
N TYR A 732 4.25 32.40 -19.93
CA TYR A 732 3.75 32.95 -18.66
C TYR A 732 3.54 31.86 -17.61
N ALA A 733 2.93 30.73 -17.98
CA ALA A 733 2.71 29.61 -17.06
C ALA A 733 4.00 28.87 -16.67
N VAL A 734 4.86 28.55 -17.65
CA VAL A 734 6.08 27.72 -17.45
C VAL A 734 7.30 28.52 -16.98
N GLY A 735 7.33 29.82 -17.29
CA GLY A 735 8.47 30.70 -17.08
C GLY A 735 9.44 30.72 -18.26
N HIS A 736 10.26 31.77 -18.30
CA HIS A 736 11.29 31.98 -19.33
C HIS A 736 12.59 31.20 -19.06
N GLN A 737 12.73 30.56 -17.90
CA GLN A 737 13.93 29.83 -17.46
C GLN A 737 15.22 30.68 -17.49
N SER A 738 15.08 32.00 -17.41
CA SER A 738 16.15 33.00 -17.54
C SER A 738 15.74 34.29 -16.83
N LEU A 739 16.73 35.02 -16.31
CA LEU A 739 16.54 36.37 -15.76
C LEU A 739 16.90 37.50 -16.75
N LYS A 740 17.13 37.15 -18.03
CA LYS A 740 17.37 38.14 -19.10
C LYS A 740 16.09 38.93 -19.39
N ASN A 741 16.13 40.24 -19.14
CA ASN A 741 15.00 41.17 -19.26
C ASN A 741 13.84 40.88 -18.28
N ALA A 742 14.09 40.17 -17.19
CA ALA A 742 13.08 39.93 -16.17
C ALA A 742 12.68 41.25 -15.47
N PRO A 743 11.40 41.42 -15.10
CA PRO A 743 11.00 42.52 -14.23
C PRO A 743 11.61 42.31 -12.83
N GLY A 744 11.93 43.41 -12.14
CA GLY A 744 12.47 43.33 -10.78
C GLY A 744 13.96 42.99 -10.72
N VAL A 745 14.33 41.72 -10.84
CA VAL A 745 15.73 41.24 -10.78
C VAL A 745 16.17 40.79 -12.17
N ASP A 746 17.09 41.52 -12.80
CA ASP A 746 17.58 41.22 -14.15
C ASP A 746 19.12 41.26 -14.25
N HIS A 747 19.65 40.84 -15.40
CA HIS A 747 21.10 40.84 -15.66
C HIS A 747 21.73 42.22 -15.51
N ALA A 748 21.05 43.31 -15.87
CA ALA A 748 21.61 44.66 -15.72
C ALA A 748 21.74 45.07 -14.24
N LYS A 749 20.71 44.82 -13.43
CA LYS A 749 20.73 45.09 -11.98
C LYS A 749 21.68 44.17 -11.22
N LEU A 750 21.80 42.89 -11.62
CA LEU A 750 22.78 41.96 -11.04
C LEU A 750 24.22 42.40 -11.35
N LYS A 751 24.53 42.85 -12.57
CA LYS A 751 25.84 43.44 -12.90
C LYS A 751 26.14 44.68 -12.05
N ALA A 752 25.15 45.53 -11.82
CA ALA A 752 25.27 46.69 -10.93
C ALA A 752 25.50 46.31 -9.44
N LYS A 753 25.25 45.06 -9.05
CA LYS A 753 25.50 44.47 -7.73
C LYS A 753 26.80 43.62 -7.68
N GLY A 754 27.61 43.63 -8.73
CA GLY A 754 28.92 42.95 -8.76
C GLY A 754 28.93 41.58 -9.45
N PHE A 755 27.83 41.12 -10.04
CA PHE A 755 27.81 39.85 -10.78
C PHE A 755 28.63 39.94 -12.07
N THR A 756 29.64 39.07 -12.18
CA THR A 756 30.45 38.89 -13.40
C THR A 756 29.70 38.05 -14.44
N GLU A 757 30.15 38.06 -15.70
CA GLU A 757 29.53 37.21 -16.74
C GLU A 757 29.62 35.71 -16.38
N GLU A 758 30.72 35.26 -15.79
CA GLU A 758 30.87 33.87 -15.33
C GLU A 758 29.85 33.51 -14.23
N ALA A 759 29.56 34.44 -13.31
CA ALA A 759 28.51 34.24 -12.31
C ALA A 759 27.10 34.19 -12.94
N LEU A 760 26.85 35.01 -13.98
CA LEU A 760 25.59 34.98 -14.71
C LEU A 760 25.41 33.72 -15.57
N GLU A 761 26.49 33.17 -16.14
CA GLU A 761 26.45 31.88 -16.84
C GLU A 761 26.11 30.72 -15.87
N LYS A 762 26.70 30.70 -14.67
CA LYS A 762 26.35 29.72 -13.61
C LYS A 762 24.90 29.87 -13.12
N LEU A 763 24.43 31.11 -12.98
CA LEU A 763 23.03 31.42 -12.66
C LEU A 763 22.08 30.86 -13.73
N GLU A 764 22.27 31.23 -15.00
CA GLU A 764 21.39 30.82 -16.10
C GLU A 764 21.39 29.29 -16.31
N ALA A 765 22.54 28.62 -16.14
CA ALA A 765 22.62 27.16 -16.19
C ALA A 765 21.79 26.48 -15.09
N SER A 766 21.61 27.14 -13.95
CA SER A 766 20.89 26.61 -12.78
C SER A 766 19.39 26.92 -12.82
N LEU A 767 19.01 28.09 -13.35
CA LEU A 767 17.61 28.58 -13.43
C LEU A 767 16.67 27.63 -14.21
N ALA A 768 17.18 26.87 -15.18
CA ALA A 768 16.37 25.94 -15.97
C ALA A 768 15.62 24.89 -15.13
N SER A 769 16.16 24.53 -13.96
CA SER A 769 15.57 23.54 -13.04
C SER A 769 14.98 24.14 -11.76
N ALA A 770 15.03 25.47 -11.61
CA ALA A 770 14.62 26.17 -10.39
C ALA A 770 13.09 26.23 -10.23
N PHE A 771 12.61 25.93 -9.03
CA PHE A 771 11.22 26.13 -8.63
C PHE A 771 10.96 27.58 -8.24
N ASP A 772 11.87 28.12 -7.43
CA ASP A 772 11.95 29.51 -7.03
C ASP A 772 13.38 30.00 -7.31
N ILE A 773 13.52 31.23 -7.79
CA ILE A 773 14.84 31.81 -8.08
C ILE A 773 15.72 31.90 -6.83
N LYS A 774 15.15 32.08 -5.63
CA LYS A 774 15.88 32.14 -4.35
C LYS A 774 16.76 30.92 -4.13
N PHE A 775 16.30 29.73 -4.51
CA PHE A 775 17.08 28.49 -4.38
C PHE A 775 18.34 28.46 -5.25
N VAL A 776 18.44 29.30 -6.28
CA VAL A 776 19.66 29.43 -7.10
C VAL A 776 20.65 30.43 -6.48
N PHE A 777 20.18 31.43 -5.72
CA PHE A 777 21.03 32.43 -5.08
C PHE A 777 21.58 31.93 -3.74
N ASN A 778 22.53 31.00 -3.81
CA ASN A 778 23.16 30.37 -2.66
C ASN A 778 24.69 30.22 -2.85
N LYS A 779 25.41 29.86 -1.77
CA LYS A 779 26.87 29.71 -1.79
C LYS A 779 27.42 28.56 -2.65
N TRP A 780 26.61 27.53 -2.93
CA TRP A 780 26.98 26.39 -3.76
C TRP A 780 26.94 26.72 -5.26
N THR A 781 26.04 27.60 -5.70
CA THR A 781 25.95 28.05 -7.09
C THR A 781 27.12 28.97 -7.48
N PHE A 782 27.49 29.90 -6.58
CA PHE A 782 28.48 30.95 -6.89
C PHE A 782 29.86 30.76 -6.26
N GLY A 783 29.98 29.92 -5.23
CA GLY A 783 31.19 29.75 -4.42
C GLY A 783 31.28 30.70 -3.23
N GLU A 784 31.80 30.23 -2.10
CA GLU A 784 31.93 31.01 -0.86
C GLU A 784 32.82 32.25 -1.02
N GLU A 785 33.90 32.16 -1.80
CA GLU A 785 34.80 33.28 -2.10
C GLU A 785 34.05 34.43 -2.79
N PHE A 786 33.22 34.13 -3.80
CA PHE A 786 32.42 35.15 -4.49
C PHE A 786 31.38 35.79 -3.55
N CYS A 787 30.65 34.97 -2.79
CA CYS A 787 29.62 35.45 -1.87
C CYS A 787 30.20 36.31 -0.73
N ARG A 788 31.41 36.01 -0.24
CA ARG A 788 32.08 36.80 0.80
C ARG A 788 32.79 38.03 0.23
N ASP A 789 33.67 37.83 -0.75
CA ASP A 789 34.67 38.82 -1.12
C ASP A 789 34.19 39.76 -2.25
N VAL A 790 33.11 39.41 -2.97
CA VAL A 790 32.44 40.28 -3.97
C VAL A 790 31.08 40.76 -3.48
N LEU A 791 30.21 39.87 -2.99
CA LEU A 791 28.86 40.25 -2.52
C LEU A 791 28.83 40.78 -1.07
N GLY A 792 29.89 40.57 -0.28
CA GLY A 792 30.06 41.14 1.05
C GLY A 792 29.31 40.43 2.18
N PHE A 793 28.85 39.19 1.99
CA PHE A 793 28.11 38.46 3.03
C PHE A 793 29.03 37.83 4.08
N ALA A 794 28.60 37.87 5.34
CA ALA A 794 29.33 37.23 6.43
C ALA A 794 29.15 35.71 6.41
N GLN A 795 30.16 34.96 6.86
CA GLN A 795 30.12 33.49 6.91
C GLN A 795 28.88 32.95 7.64
N ALA A 796 28.52 33.56 8.78
CA ALA A 796 27.32 33.19 9.54
C ALA A 796 26.00 33.40 8.78
N GLN A 797 25.93 34.29 7.78
CA GLN A 797 24.77 34.43 6.89
C GLN A 797 24.76 33.36 5.80
N LEU A 798 25.93 32.95 5.31
CA LEU A 798 26.08 31.92 4.28
C LEU A 798 25.91 30.50 4.83
N ASP A 799 26.08 30.33 6.13
CA ASP A 799 25.82 29.08 6.87
C ASP A 799 24.39 29.02 7.46
N ASP A 800 23.65 30.14 7.46
CA ASP A 800 22.21 30.14 7.78
C ASP A 800 21.40 29.65 6.57
N MET A 801 20.75 28.50 6.74
CA MET A 801 19.93 27.87 5.69
C MET A 801 18.68 28.69 5.31
N ASN A 802 18.28 29.67 6.11
CA ASN A 802 17.13 30.53 5.85
C ASN A 802 17.51 31.88 5.21
N PHE A 803 18.79 32.12 4.91
CA PHE A 803 19.24 33.41 4.40
C PHE A 803 18.81 33.66 2.94
N ASP A 804 17.86 34.59 2.76
CA ASP A 804 17.48 35.10 1.43
C ASP A 804 18.56 36.07 0.90
N MET A 805 19.44 35.54 0.05
CA MET A 805 20.52 36.30 -0.57
C MET A 805 20.00 37.45 -1.46
N LEU A 806 18.83 37.32 -2.10
CA LEU A 806 18.27 38.38 -2.94
C LEU A 806 17.77 39.56 -2.10
N ALA A 807 17.12 39.27 -0.97
CA ALA A 807 16.78 40.29 0.03
C ALA A 807 18.06 40.92 0.62
N GLY A 808 19.09 40.11 0.90
CA GLY A 808 20.41 40.58 1.35
C GLY A 808 21.13 41.50 0.36
N LEU A 809 20.94 41.30 -0.95
CA LEU A 809 21.41 42.20 -2.01
C LEU A 809 20.57 43.51 -2.10
N GLY A 810 19.49 43.63 -1.35
CA GLY A 810 18.61 44.80 -1.32
C GLY A 810 17.59 44.87 -2.46
N PHE A 811 17.17 43.73 -3.01
CA PHE A 811 15.98 43.66 -3.86
C PHE A 811 14.71 43.64 -2.99
N SER A 812 13.64 44.30 -3.43
CA SER A 812 12.37 44.24 -2.70
C SER A 812 11.66 42.90 -2.91
N LYS A 813 10.79 42.51 -1.97
CA LYS A 813 9.94 41.31 -2.10
C LYS A 813 9.14 41.31 -3.43
N ALA A 814 8.67 42.49 -3.85
CA ALA A 814 7.96 42.67 -5.13
C ALA A 814 8.87 42.50 -6.36
N ASP A 815 10.11 42.98 -6.31
CA ASP A 815 11.09 42.75 -7.41
C ASP A 815 11.43 41.26 -7.53
N ILE A 816 11.63 40.58 -6.39
CA ILE A 816 11.95 39.15 -6.34
C ILE A 816 10.78 38.34 -6.89
N GLU A 817 9.54 38.60 -6.46
CA GLU A 817 8.37 37.83 -6.91
C GLU A 817 8.03 38.08 -8.39
N ALA A 818 8.23 39.30 -8.90
CA ALA A 818 8.09 39.60 -10.32
C ALA A 818 9.13 38.84 -11.17
N ALA A 819 10.39 38.82 -10.72
CA ALA A 819 11.46 38.05 -11.37
C ALA A 819 11.22 36.54 -11.30
N ASN A 820 10.71 36.05 -10.16
CA ASN A 820 10.36 34.66 -9.96
C ASN A 820 9.21 34.25 -10.89
N THR A 821 8.13 35.02 -10.96
CA THR A 821 7.01 34.79 -11.87
C THR A 821 7.48 34.77 -13.33
N TYR A 822 8.39 35.66 -13.73
CA TYR A 822 8.92 35.70 -15.09
C TYR A 822 9.82 34.51 -15.44
N CYS A 823 10.76 34.16 -14.55
CA CYS A 823 11.75 33.12 -14.80
C CYS A 823 11.19 31.72 -14.51
N SER A 824 10.59 31.56 -13.33
CA SER A 824 10.03 30.29 -12.85
C SER A 824 8.63 30.01 -13.38
N GLY A 825 7.87 31.03 -13.79
CA GLY A 825 6.51 30.88 -14.31
C GLY A 825 5.44 31.06 -13.23
N ALA A 826 4.27 31.56 -13.63
CA ALA A 826 3.12 31.74 -12.76
C ALA A 826 2.46 30.40 -12.34
N MET A 827 2.71 29.31 -13.07
CA MET A 827 2.05 27.99 -13.00
C MET A 827 0.53 27.99 -13.26
N THR A 828 -0.12 29.16 -13.30
CA THR A 828 -1.50 29.39 -13.73
C THR A 828 -1.56 30.08 -15.10
N LEU A 829 -2.76 30.11 -15.68
CA LEU A 829 -3.13 30.90 -16.84
C LEU A 829 -3.93 32.16 -16.46
N GLU A 830 -4.33 32.30 -15.19
CA GLU A 830 -4.94 33.53 -14.67
C GLU A 830 -3.99 34.72 -14.84
N GLY A 831 -4.44 35.79 -15.47
CA GLY A 831 -3.60 36.96 -15.78
C GLY A 831 -2.62 36.77 -16.95
N ALA A 832 -2.66 35.64 -17.66
CA ALA A 832 -1.76 35.40 -18.79
C ALA A 832 -1.95 36.43 -19.94
N PRO A 833 -0.88 37.02 -20.48
CA PRO A 833 -0.99 38.10 -21.47
C PRO A 833 -1.76 37.69 -22.75
N GLY A 834 -2.91 38.33 -22.97
CA GLY A 834 -3.76 38.11 -24.14
C GLY A 834 -4.78 36.99 -23.99
N LEU A 835 -4.79 36.26 -22.88
CA LEU A 835 -5.88 35.34 -22.54
C LEU A 835 -7.12 36.15 -22.11
N LYS A 836 -8.29 35.75 -22.58
CA LYS A 836 -9.58 36.29 -22.16
C LYS A 836 -10.14 35.53 -20.95
N ASP A 837 -10.74 36.24 -20.01
CA ASP A 837 -11.36 35.66 -18.82
C ASP A 837 -12.49 34.66 -19.13
N GLU A 838 -13.25 34.89 -20.22
CA GLU A 838 -14.31 33.97 -20.69
C GLU A 838 -13.81 32.56 -21.05
N HIS A 839 -12.49 32.41 -21.29
CA HIS A 839 -11.85 31.14 -21.65
C HIS A 839 -11.16 30.47 -20.45
N LEU A 840 -11.01 31.14 -19.30
CA LEU A 840 -10.40 30.54 -18.09
C LEU A 840 -11.08 29.23 -17.62
N PRO A 841 -12.43 29.07 -17.65
CA PRO A 841 -13.08 27.83 -17.20
C PRO A 841 -12.71 26.55 -17.96
N VAL A 842 -12.04 26.66 -19.12
CA VAL A 842 -11.49 25.52 -19.86
C VAL A 842 -10.28 24.90 -19.15
N PHE A 843 -9.62 25.68 -18.29
CA PHE A 843 -8.34 25.34 -17.66
C PHE A 843 -8.43 25.16 -16.13
N ASP A 844 -9.64 25.18 -15.56
CA ASP A 844 -9.83 24.96 -14.12
C ASP A 844 -9.41 23.53 -13.75
N CYS A 845 -8.48 23.42 -12.79
CA CYS A 845 -7.97 22.17 -12.24
C CYS A 845 -8.68 21.76 -10.94
N ALA A 846 -8.41 20.55 -10.44
CA ALA A 846 -8.92 20.06 -9.15
C ALA A 846 -8.50 20.94 -7.95
N ASN A 847 -7.40 21.69 -8.08
CA ASN A 847 -6.88 22.61 -7.07
C ASN A 847 -6.39 23.91 -7.73
N PRO A 848 -6.22 25.00 -6.96
CA PRO A 848 -5.56 26.22 -7.44
C PRO A 848 -4.18 25.92 -8.03
N CYS A 849 -3.85 26.53 -9.16
CA CYS A 849 -2.58 26.33 -9.83
C CYS A 849 -1.59 27.45 -9.48
N GLY A 850 -0.42 27.10 -8.94
CA GLY A 850 0.61 28.08 -8.60
C GLY A 850 0.28 28.98 -7.41
N ARG A 851 1.20 29.90 -7.08
CA ARG A 851 1.09 30.78 -5.90
C ARG A 851 0.03 31.88 -6.05
N ILE A 852 -0.24 32.31 -7.29
CA ILE A 852 -1.17 33.42 -7.58
C ILE A 852 -2.53 32.97 -8.13
N GLY A 853 -2.68 31.68 -8.44
CA GLY A 853 -3.93 31.13 -8.97
C GLY A 853 -5.02 31.07 -7.90
N LYS A 854 -6.24 31.39 -8.29
CA LYS A 854 -7.43 31.43 -7.41
C LYS A 854 -8.55 30.53 -7.91
N ARG A 855 -8.49 30.10 -9.17
CA ARG A 855 -9.51 29.25 -9.80
C ARG A 855 -9.23 27.77 -9.56
N PHE A 856 -10.29 27.04 -9.23
CA PHE A 856 -10.31 25.59 -9.09
C PHE A 856 -11.74 25.08 -9.31
N LEU A 857 -11.86 23.79 -9.59
CA LEU A 857 -13.13 23.10 -9.76
C LEU A 857 -13.84 22.95 -8.41
N SER A 858 -15.12 23.33 -8.35
CA SER A 858 -15.92 23.23 -7.13
C SER A 858 -16.18 21.77 -6.75
N VAL A 859 -16.44 21.52 -5.46
CA VAL A 859 -16.88 20.22 -4.94
C VAL A 859 -18.08 19.67 -5.72
N GLU A 860 -19.05 20.55 -6.00
CA GLU A 860 -20.23 20.27 -6.80
C GLU A 860 -19.91 19.89 -8.26
N SER A 861 -18.91 20.52 -8.90
CA SER A 861 -18.52 20.20 -10.28
C SER A 861 -18.02 18.76 -10.43
N HIS A 862 -17.24 18.26 -9.45
CA HIS A 862 -16.79 16.88 -9.42
C HIS A 862 -17.97 15.91 -9.28
N ILE A 863 -18.88 16.20 -8.35
CA ILE A 863 -20.08 15.40 -8.10
C ILE A 863 -20.99 15.37 -9.34
N ARG A 864 -21.24 16.51 -9.98
CA ARG A 864 -22.08 16.59 -11.20
C ARG A 864 -21.47 15.89 -12.39
N MET A 865 -20.14 15.87 -12.53
CA MET A 865 -19.48 15.06 -13.57
C MET A 865 -19.64 13.55 -13.30
N MET A 866 -19.46 13.10 -12.05
CA MET A 866 -19.73 11.71 -11.67
C MET A 866 -21.19 11.33 -11.95
N ALA A 867 -22.14 12.18 -11.55
CA ALA A 867 -23.56 11.96 -11.75
C ALA A 867 -23.96 11.87 -13.23
N ALA A 868 -23.33 12.64 -14.12
CA ALA A 868 -23.56 12.56 -15.57
C ALA A 868 -23.11 11.22 -16.18
N ALA A 869 -22.06 10.60 -15.64
CA ALA A 869 -21.52 9.31 -16.11
C ALA A 869 -22.16 8.08 -15.42
N GLN A 870 -22.50 8.19 -14.13
CA GLN A 870 -22.95 7.07 -13.28
C GLN A 870 -24.14 6.26 -13.83
N PRO A 871 -25.22 6.84 -14.41
CA PRO A 871 -26.32 6.08 -14.99
C PRO A 871 -25.94 5.28 -16.24
N PHE A 872 -24.72 5.42 -16.73
CA PHE A 872 -24.17 4.64 -17.84
C PHE A 872 -23.07 3.68 -17.39
N ILE A 873 -22.86 3.48 -16.08
CA ILE A 873 -21.89 2.55 -15.53
C ILE A 873 -22.61 1.44 -14.76
N SER A 874 -22.31 0.18 -15.11
CA SER A 874 -22.93 -0.99 -14.49
C SER A 874 -22.41 -1.23 -13.06
N GLY A 875 -21.10 -1.16 -12.86
CA GLY A 875 -20.49 -1.03 -11.53
C GLY A 875 -20.59 0.42 -10.99
N ALA A 876 -19.49 0.97 -10.50
CA ALA A 876 -19.40 2.32 -9.93
C ALA A 876 -18.20 3.10 -10.48
N ILE A 877 -18.02 4.31 -9.95
CA ILE A 877 -16.98 5.27 -10.36
C ILE A 877 -16.04 5.49 -9.17
N SER A 878 -14.74 5.21 -9.36
CA SER A 878 -13.71 5.69 -8.45
C SER A 878 -13.28 7.09 -8.87
N LYS A 879 -13.52 8.05 -7.98
CA LYS A 879 -13.20 9.47 -8.16
C LYS A 879 -13.03 10.08 -6.77
N THR A 880 -11.91 10.75 -6.56
CA THR A 880 -11.69 11.56 -5.35
C THR A 880 -12.36 12.92 -5.54
N ILE A 881 -13.22 13.36 -4.63
CA ILE A 881 -13.75 14.72 -4.65
C ILE A 881 -12.81 15.59 -3.81
N ASN A 882 -12.01 16.41 -4.51
CA ASN A 882 -11.10 17.35 -3.88
C ASN A 882 -11.88 18.49 -3.23
N MET A 883 -11.44 18.90 -2.03
CA MET A 883 -11.99 20.03 -1.30
C MET A 883 -10.84 20.95 -0.86
N PRO A 884 -10.99 22.29 -0.93
CA PRO A 884 -9.97 23.22 -0.50
C PRO A 884 -9.75 23.13 1.02
N ASN A 885 -8.59 23.56 1.52
CA ASN A 885 -8.29 23.49 2.95
C ASN A 885 -9.34 24.18 3.84
N ALA A 886 -9.87 25.31 3.36
CA ALA A 886 -10.92 26.10 4.02
C ALA A 886 -12.32 25.44 4.03
N ALA A 887 -12.52 24.30 3.37
CA ALA A 887 -13.80 23.58 3.43
C ALA A 887 -14.12 23.16 4.87
N THR A 888 -15.39 23.23 5.24
CA THR A 888 -15.93 22.94 6.56
C THR A 888 -16.44 21.49 6.66
N VAL A 889 -16.86 21.09 7.87
CA VAL A 889 -17.53 19.79 8.08
C VAL A 889 -18.91 19.75 7.40
N GLU A 890 -19.61 20.89 7.33
CA GLU A 890 -20.92 21.00 6.67
C GLU A 890 -20.76 20.78 5.15
N ASP A 891 -19.72 21.35 4.52
CA ASP A 891 -19.42 21.12 3.10
C ASP A 891 -19.22 19.62 2.78
N CYS A 892 -18.65 18.85 3.72
CA CYS A 892 -18.53 17.40 3.58
C CYS A 892 -19.90 16.71 3.66
N ALA A 893 -20.76 17.11 4.60
CA ALA A 893 -22.11 16.58 4.75
C ALA A 893 -22.98 16.88 3.51
N GLU A 894 -22.95 18.12 3.02
CA GLU A 894 -23.66 18.55 1.80
C GLU A 894 -23.16 17.79 0.57
N ALA A 895 -21.85 17.61 0.40
CA ALA A 895 -21.27 16.84 -0.70
C ALA A 895 -21.77 15.38 -0.74
N TYR A 896 -21.91 14.75 0.42
CA TYR A 896 -22.47 13.41 0.54
C TYR A 896 -23.98 13.36 0.26
N LEU A 897 -24.76 14.31 0.77
CA LEU A 897 -26.20 14.39 0.51
C LEU A 897 -26.50 14.71 -0.97
N LEU A 898 -25.71 15.57 -1.61
CA LEU A 898 -25.83 15.88 -3.04
C LEU A 898 -25.52 14.65 -3.90
N SER A 899 -24.49 13.89 -3.54
CA SER A 899 -24.09 12.66 -4.23
C SER A 899 -25.19 11.60 -4.17
N TRP A 900 -25.83 11.43 -3.01
CA TRP A 900 -27.01 10.58 -2.87
C TRP A 900 -28.16 11.03 -3.77
N LYS A 901 -28.53 12.32 -3.71
CA LYS A 901 -29.64 12.91 -4.48
C LYS A 901 -29.46 12.85 -6.01
N LEU A 902 -28.23 12.67 -6.48
CA LEU A 902 -27.89 12.52 -7.89
C LEU A 902 -27.67 11.05 -8.32
N GLY A 903 -27.97 10.08 -7.46
CA GLY A 903 -27.91 8.65 -7.79
C GLY A 903 -26.49 8.08 -7.89
N ILE A 904 -25.50 8.71 -7.24
CA ILE A 904 -24.12 8.22 -7.19
C ILE A 904 -24.05 6.94 -6.32
N LYS A 905 -23.21 5.96 -6.71
CA LYS A 905 -23.06 4.69 -5.98
C LYS A 905 -22.00 4.73 -4.86
N ALA A 906 -20.95 5.52 -5.01
CA ALA A 906 -19.92 5.73 -3.98
C ALA A 906 -19.31 7.14 -4.05
N ASN A 907 -18.86 7.67 -2.91
CA ASN A 907 -18.21 8.97 -2.77
C ASN A 907 -17.02 8.86 -1.80
N ALA A 908 -15.85 9.39 -2.20
CA ALA A 908 -14.70 9.62 -1.33
C ALA A 908 -14.29 11.10 -1.40
N LEU A 909 -14.28 11.78 -0.25
CA LEU A 909 -13.85 13.17 -0.11
C LEU A 909 -12.37 13.21 0.26
N TYR A 910 -11.64 14.21 -0.26
CA TYR A 910 -10.29 14.53 0.18
C TYR A 910 -10.13 16.04 0.33
N ARG A 911 -10.09 16.51 1.57
CA ARG A 911 -9.80 17.91 1.89
C ARG A 911 -8.28 18.11 1.98
N ASP A 912 -7.77 19.13 1.32
CA ASP A 912 -6.38 19.56 1.48
C ASP A 912 -6.10 19.89 2.95
N GLY A 913 -5.02 19.35 3.54
CA GLY A 913 -4.78 19.46 4.99
C GLY A 913 -5.56 18.48 5.87
N SER A 914 -6.19 17.44 5.31
CA SER A 914 -6.83 16.36 6.10
C SER A 914 -5.86 15.28 6.59
N LYS A 915 -4.58 15.27 6.17
CA LYS A 915 -3.57 14.34 6.70
C LYS A 915 -2.29 15.07 7.05
N LEU A 916 -1.59 14.58 8.08
CA LEU A 916 -0.29 15.12 8.49
C LEU A 916 0.79 14.86 7.41
N SER A 917 0.65 13.74 6.72
CA SER A 917 1.44 13.41 5.52
C SER A 917 0.60 13.46 4.26
N GLN A 918 1.03 14.22 3.26
CA GLN A 918 0.32 14.36 1.98
C GLN A 918 1.30 14.21 0.81
N PRO A 919 1.07 13.23 -0.10
CA PRO A 919 1.95 13.02 -1.26
C PRO A 919 1.93 14.18 -2.29
N LEU A 920 0.86 14.97 -2.28
CA LEU A 920 0.60 16.14 -3.13
C LEU A 920 -0.06 17.20 -2.25
N SER A 921 0.58 18.37 -2.13
CA SER A 921 -0.01 19.58 -1.53
C SER A 921 -0.28 20.59 -2.64
N ALA A 922 -1.39 21.33 -2.57
CA ALA A 922 -1.68 22.41 -3.51
C ALA A 922 -0.79 23.64 -3.25
N ALA A 923 -0.40 23.87 -1.99
CA ALA A 923 0.51 24.92 -1.58
C ALA A 923 1.83 24.35 -1.04
N LEU A 924 2.95 24.93 -1.48
CA LEU A 924 4.07 25.13 -0.58
C LEU A 924 3.60 26.21 0.39
N LEU A 925 3.25 25.84 1.62
CA LEU A 925 3.04 26.81 2.69
C LEU A 925 4.36 27.56 2.88
N ASP A 926 4.38 28.83 2.52
CA ASP A 926 5.49 29.71 2.89
C ASP A 926 5.47 29.86 4.42
N ALA A 927 6.65 29.93 5.04
CA ALA A 927 6.75 30.09 6.50
C ALA A 927 6.11 31.39 7.03
N GLU A 928 5.77 32.31 6.13
CA GLU A 928 5.16 33.61 6.37
C GLU A 928 3.62 33.55 6.57
N ASP A 929 2.91 32.52 6.06
CA ASP A 929 1.44 32.40 6.22
C ASP A 929 1.01 32.15 7.69
N LEU A 930 1.97 31.90 8.58
CA LEU A 930 1.77 31.77 10.03
C LEU A 930 1.83 33.12 10.77
N GLU A 931 2.19 34.23 10.10
CA GLU A 931 2.29 35.56 10.73
C GLU A 931 0.94 36.28 10.89
N GLU A 932 -0.11 35.92 10.14
CA GLU A 932 -1.39 36.64 10.14
C GLU A 932 -2.29 36.41 11.38
N PHE A 933 -1.90 35.55 12.32
CA PHE A 933 -2.64 35.31 13.59
C PHE A 933 -1.93 35.91 14.83
N GLU A 934 -1.56 37.19 14.77
CA GLU A 934 -1.08 37.94 15.95
C GLU A 934 -2.08 39.00 16.49
N GLU A 935 -3.07 38.55 17.26
CA GLU A 935 -3.67 39.38 18.32
C GLU A 935 -3.41 38.76 19.70
N ILE A 936 -2.24 39.09 20.28
CA ILE A 936 -2.06 39.55 21.67
C ILE A 936 -0.62 40.08 21.76
N VAL A 937 -0.51 41.40 21.87
CA VAL A 937 0.75 42.13 22.00
C VAL A 937 1.18 42.14 23.48
N GLU A 938 2.46 41.87 23.76
CA GLU A 938 3.33 42.51 24.78
C GLU A 938 4.50 41.60 25.24
N GLN A 939 5.45 41.25 24.36
CA GLN A 939 6.84 40.92 24.76
C GLN A 939 7.86 41.33 23.67
N PRO A 940 9.15 41.57 24.00
CA PRO A 940 10.12 42.17 23.07
C PRO A 940 10.58 41.24 21.93
N ALA A 941 10.81 41.83 20.75
CA ALA A 941 11.18 41.12 19.51
C ALA A 941 12.41 40.19 19.63
N ALA A 942 13.34 40.46 20.54
CA ALA A 942 14.53 39.61 20.77
C ALA A 942 14.20 38.22 21.34
N ALA A 943 12.98 37.96 21.81
CA ALA A 943 12.54 36.66 22.33
C ALA A 943 11.75 35.80 21.31
N ARG A 944 11.40 36.33 20.12
CA ARG A 944 10.60 35.61 19.12
C ARG A 944 11.43 34.66 18.23
N ALA A 945 12.69 35.00 17.97
CA ALA A 945 13.56 34.26 17.06
C ALA A 945 13.77 32.75 17.38
N PRO A 946 13.89 32.28 18.65
CA PRO A 946 14.18 30.87 18.94
C PRO A 946 12.98 29.93 18.84
N VAL A 947 11.76 30.45 18.67
CA VAL A 947 10.52 29.64 18.75
C VAL A 947 10.05 29.15 17.37
N ILE A 948 10.43 29.86 16.30
CA ILE A 948 10.07 29.52 14.91
C ILE A 948 11.07 28.50 14.29
N ALA A 949 12.31 28.46 14.79
CA ALA A 949 13.43 27.69 14.22
C ALA A 949 13.29 26.15 14.29
N GLU A 950 12.32 25.60 15.02
CA GLU A 950 12.30 24.18 15.39
C GLU A 950 11.42 23.28 14.51
N LYS A 951 10.72 23.85 13.50
CA LYS A 951 9.70 23.11 12.71
C LYS A 951 10.10 22.68 11.29
N ILE A 952 11.25 23.11 10.77
CA ILE A 952 11.56 22.95 9.32
C ILE A 952 12.78 22.03 9.04
N VAL A 953 13.64 21.75 10.04
CA VAL A 953 14.89 20.98 9.84
C VAL A 953 14.74 19.49 10.19
N GLU A 954 13.78 18.81 9.55
CA GLU A 954 13.68 17.33 9.57
C GLU A 954 13.56 16.79 8.14
N ARG A 955 14.57 17.09 7.31
CA ARG A 955 14.89 16.30 6.11
C ARG A 955 16.34 16.54 5.69
N ILE A 956 17.07 15.44 5.51
CA ILE A 956 18.43 15.35 4.93
C ILE A 956 19.56 15.91 5.83
N VAL A 957 20.17 15.04 6.65
CA VAL A 957 21.59 14.60 6.53
C VAL A 957 21.75 13.30 7.33
N GLU A 958 21.84 12.15 6.66
CA GLU A 958 22.36 10.93 7.32
C GLU A 958 23.89 11.03 7.48
N ARG A 959 24.41 10.64 8.65
CA ARG A 959 25.85 10.58 8.89
C ARG A 959 26.47 9.45 8.07
N VAL A 960 27.49 9.78 7.27
CA VAL A 960 28.37 8.79 6.63
C VAL A 960 29.17 8.07 7.72
N ILE A 961 28.79 6.82 8.03
CA ILE A 961 29.56 5.97 8.95
C ILE A 961 30.73 5.34 8.20
N ASN A 962 31.95 5.63 8.62
CA ASN A 962 33.16 5.04 8.07
C ASN A 962 33.44 3.66 8.68
N ARG A 963 33.91 2.71 7.87
CA ARG A 963 34.23 1.33 8.31
C ARG A 963 35.38 1.29 9.33
N GLU A 964 35.10 0.77 10.52
CA GLU A 964 36.08 0.51 11.59
C GLU A 964 36.90 -0.76 11.27
N LYS A 965 38.17 -0.60 10.89
CA LYS A 965 39.03 -1.74 10.51
C LYS A 965 39.52 -2.53 11.73
N LEU A 966 39.37 -3.85 11.68
CA LEU A 966 39.88 -4.78 12.69
C LEU A 966 41.42 -4.83 12.78
N PRO A 967 41.99 -5.13 13.96
CA PRO A 967 43.44 -5.26 14.16
C PRO A 967 44.01 -6.51 13.46
N GLY A 968 45.29 -6.42 13.05
CA GLY A 968 45.98 -7.49 12.31
C GLY A 968 46.19 -8.80 13.09
N ARG A 969 46.08 -8.76 14.44
CA ARG A 969 46.03 -9.93 15.31
C ARG A 969 44.85 -9.73 16.28
N ARG A 970 43.91 -10.66 16.26
CA ARG A 970 42.61 -10.55 16.96
C ARG A 970 42.34 -11.75 17.87
N LYS A 971 41.41 -11.55 18.79
CA LYS A 971 40.85 -12.59 19.68
C LYS A 971 39.52 -13.08 19.11
N GLY A 972 38.96 -14.12 19.72
CA GLY A 972 37.73 -14.78 19.32
C GLY A 972 37.78 -16.27 19.68
N TYR A 973 36.68 -16.98 19.44
CA TYR A 973 36.57 -18.43 19.70
C TYR A 973 36.25 -19.21 18.42
N THR A 974 36.19 -20.53 18.56
CA THR A 974 35.71 -21.43 17.51
C THR A 974 34.75 -22.43 18.14
N GLN A 975 33.46 -22.24 17.91
CA GLN A 975 32.41 -23.15 18.34
C GLN A 975 32.13 -24.16 17.24
N LYS A 976 32.12 -25.45 17.59
CA LYS A 976 31.75 -26.55 16.70
C LYS A 976 30.42 -27.11 17.14
N ALA A 977 29.46 -27.22 16.23
CA ALA A 977 28.18 -27.88 16.48
C ALA A 977 27.78 -28.80 15.34
N ILE A 978 26.77 -29.63 15.59
CA ILE A 978 26.06 -30.42 14.59
C ILE A 978 24.61 -30.00 14.64
N VAL A 979 24.12 -29.29 13.62
CA VAL A 979 22.71 -28.83 13.53
C VAL A 979 22.00 -29.69 12.50
N GLY A 980 20.95 -30.42 12.89
CA GLY A 980 20.20 -31.28 11.97
C GLY A 980 21.03 -32.40 11.33
N GLY A 981 22.15 -32.80 11.96
CA GLY A 981 23.13 -33.74 11.39
C GLY A 981 24.30 -33.11 10.61
N HIS A 982 24.29 -31.80 10.36
CA HIS A 982 25.33 -31.10 9.59
C HIS A 982 26.35 -30.42 10.51
N LYS A 983 27.64 -30.71 10.31
CA LYS A 983 28.75 -30.11 11.06
C LYS A 983 28.99 -28.67 10.64
N VAL A 984 28.81 -27.74 11.58
CA VAL A 984 29.05 -26.30 11.47
C VAL A 984 30.19 -25.89 12.41
N TYR A 985 31.07 -25.03 11.91
CA TYR A 985 32.12 -24.38 12.69
C TYR A 985 31.91 -22.86 12.59
N LEU A 986 31.49 -22.25 13.69
CA LEU A 986 31.44 -20.80 13.85
C LEU A 986 32.75 -20.31 14.44
N ARG A 987 33.37 -19.30 13.82
CA ARG A 987 34.58 -18.64 14.33
C ARG A 987 34.34 -17.15 14.43
N THR A 988 34.82 -16.53 15.50
CA THR A 988 34.63 -15.09 15.74
C THR A 988 35.94 -14.33 15.68
N GLY A 989 35.86 -13.03 15.36
CA GLY A 989 36.96 -12.09 15.45
C GLY A 989 36.53 -10.83 16.19
N GLU A 990 37.28 -10.48 17.22
CA GLU A 990 36.95 -9.40 18.16
C GLU A 990 37.84 -8.17 17.96
N TYR A 991 37.27 -6.99 18.25
CA TYR A 991 38.00 -5.75 18.50
C TYR A 991 38.79 -5.83 19.83
N GLU A 992 39.68 -4.88 20.10
CA GLU A 992 40.51 -4.91 21.32
C GLU A 992 39.70 -4.75 22.61
N ASP A 993 38.53 -4.11 22.52
CA ASP A 993 37.53 -3.88 23.57
C ASP A 993 36.60 -5.09 23.84
N GLY A 994 36.71 -6.16 23.05
CA GLY A 994 35.87 -7.36 23.16
C GLY A 994 34.57 -7.34 22.33
N ARG A 995 34.25 -6.26 21.60
CA ARG A 995 33.13 -6.26 20.63
C ARG A 995 33.40 -7.25 19.49
N LEU A 996 32.37 -7.93 19.02
CA LEU A 996 32.43 -8.77 17.83
C LEU A 996 32.51 -7.92 16.55
N GLY A 997 33.49 -8.16 15.69
CA GLY A 997 33.65 -7.43 14.42
C GLY A 997 33.70 -8.31 13.17
N GLU A 998 33.83 -9.63 13.30
CA GLU A 998 33.69 -10.57 12.20
C GLU A 998 33.27 -11.97 12.66
N VAL A 999 32.65 -12.70 11.74
CA VAL A 999 32.24 -14.10 11.90
C VAL A 999 32.64 -14.89 10.65
N PHE A 1000 33.02 -16.16 10.84
CA PHE A 1000 33.21 -17.12 9.75
C PHE A 1000 32.42 -18.38 10.02
N ILE A 1001 31.78 -18.92 8.97
CA ILE A 1001 30.98 -20.13 9.02
C ILE A 1001 31.60 -21.15 8.07
N ASP A 1002 31.99 -22.31 8.59
CA ASP A 1002 32.59 -23.39 7.80
C ASP A 1002 31.82 -24.70 8.01
N MET A 1003 31.64 -25.47 6.94
CA MET A 1003 30.75 -26.63 6.91
C MET A 1003 31.37 -27.79 6.13
N HIS A 1004 31.21 -29.01 6.65
CA HIS A 1004 32.02 -30.16 6.22
C HIS A 1004 31.34 -31.10 5.21
N LYS A 1005 30.01 -31.08 5.07
CA LYS A 1005 29.26 -31.90 4.09
C LYS A 1005 27.95 -31.23 3.67
N GLU A 1006 27.99 -30.50 2.56
CA GLU A 1006 27.01 -30.53 1.45
C GLU A 1006 27.42 -29.52 0.36
N GLY A 1007 26.61 -29.37 -0.70
CA GLY A 1007 27.02 -28.80 -2.00
C GLY A 1007 27.74 -27.44 -1.94
N ALA A 1008 28.69 -27.24 -2.86
CA ALA A 1008 29.57 -26.06 -2.89
C ALA A 1008 28.83 -24.72 -2.86
N ALA A 1009 27.63 -24.65 -3.46
CA ALA A 1009 26.77 -23.47 -3.42
C ALA A 1009 26.34 -23.08 -1.99
N PHE A 1010 25.98 -24.04 -1.13
CA PHE A 1010 25.54 -23.75 0.24
C PHE A 1010 26.71 -23.27 1.11
N ARG A 1011 27.88 -23.89 0.97
CA ARG A 1011 29.12 -23.44 1.64
C ARG A 1011 29.53 -22.03 1.17
N SER A 1012 29.41 -21.75 -0.13
CA SER A 1012 29.69 -20.42 -0.66
C SER A 1012 28.68 -19.37 -0.19
N LEU A 1013 27.40 -19.73 -0.08
CA LEU A 1013 26.35 -18.86 0.46
C LEU A 1013 26.59 -18.53 1.94
N MET A 1014 26.89 -19.52 2.78
CA MET A 1014 27.21 -19.30 4.20
C MET A 1014 28.48 -18.47 4.40
N ASN A 1015 29.50 -18.65 3.54
CA ASN A 1015 30.70 -17.81 3.57
C ASN A 1015 30.40 -16.35 3.15
N ASN A 1016 29.64 -16.15 2.07
CA ASN A 1016 29.23 -14.81 1.62
C ASN A 1016 28.34 -14.11 2.67
N PHE A 1017 27.46 -14.85 3.33
CA PHE A 1017 26.65 -14.37 4.44
C PHE A 1017 27.53 -13.93 5.62
N ALA A 1018 28.47 -14.78 6.04
CA ALA A 1018 29.41 -14.46 7.13
C ALA A 1018 30.23 -13.19 6.82
N ILE A 1019 30.67 -13.03 5.57
CA ILE A 1019 31.34 -11.81 5.09
C ILE A 1019 30.42 -10.59 5.17
N ALA A 1020 29.16 -10.69 4.75
CA ALA A 1020 28.21 -9.58 4.80
C ALA A 1020 27.93 -9.10 6.24
N ILE A 1021 27.70 -10.04 7.17
CA ILE A 1021 27.53 -9.73 8.60
C ILE A 1021 28.80 -9.10 9.18
N SER A 1022 29.98 -9.64 8.86
CA SER A 1022 31.26 -9.07 9.29
C SER A 1022 31.48 -7.64 8.77
N ILE A 1023 31.10 -7.36 7.53
CA ILE A 1023 31.16 -6.01 6.97
C ILE A 1023 30.20 -5.07 7.72
N GLY A 1024 28.97 -5.51 7.98
CA GLY A 1024 27.98 -4.69 8.69
C GLY A 1024 28.37 -4.37 10.14
N LEU A 1025 28.88 -5.36 10.88
CA LEU A 1025 29.49 -5.14 12.21
C LEU A 1025 30.62 -4.09 12.15
N GLN A 1026 31.46 -4.12 11.10
CA GLN A 1026 32.53 -3.13 10.87
C GLN A 1026 32.03 -1.76 10.39
N TYR A 1027 30.78 -1.64 9.94
CA TYR A 1027 30.10 -0.36 9.70
C TYR A 1027 29.25 0.07 10.91
N GLY A 1028 29.43 -0.55 12.07
CA GLY A 1028 28.77 -0.17 13.31
C GLY A 1028 27.33 -0.66 13.47
N VAL A 1029 26.87 -1.61 12.63
CA VAL A 1029 25.57 -2.27 12.86
C VAL A 1029 25.66 -3.08 14.17
N PRO A 1030 24.78 -2.85 15.15
CA PRO A 1030 24.78 -3.59 16.42
C PRO A 1030 24.54 -5.09 16.23
N LEU A 1031 25.07 -5.92 17.13
CA LEU A 1031 24.91 -7.38 17.04
C LEU A 1031 23.49 -7.83 17.39
N ASP A 1032 22.82 -7.13 18.30
CA ASP A 1032 21.43 -7.33 18.70
C ASP A 1032 20.45 -7.19 17.54
N GLU A 1033 20.63 -6.20 16.65
CA GLU A 1033 19.86 -6.07 15.40
C GLU A 1033 19.95 -7.34 14.52
N TYR A 1034 21.14 -7.94 14.41
CA TYR A 1034 21.30 -9.21 13.69
C TYR A 1034 20.70 -10.41 14.43
N VAL A 1035 20.77 -10.42 15.76
CA VAL A 1035 20.17 -11.47 16.57
C VAL A 1035 18.65 -11.47 16.42
N ASP A 1036 18.01 -10.30 16.55
CA ASP A 1036 16.56 -10.20 16.44
C ASP A 1036 16.08 -10.38 14.99
N ALA A 1037 16.90 -10.07 13.98
CA ALA A 1037 16.59 -10.33 12.57
C ALA A 1037 16.71 -11.81 12.14
N PHE A 1038 17.60 -12.60 12.74
CA PHE A 1038 17.93 -13.96 12.26
C PHE A 1038 17.57 -15.10 13.21
N THR A 1039 17.26 -14.83 14.49
CA THR A 1039 16.69 -15.85 15.38
C THR A 1039 15.29 -16.27 14.90
N PHE A 1040 14.90 -17.52 15.20
CA PHE A 1040 13.67 -18.19 14.78
C PHE A 1040 13.46 -18.35 13.25
N THR A 1041 14.45 -17.99 12.43
CA THR A 1041 14.41 -18.24 10.98
C THR A 1041 14.41 -19.74 10.69
N ARG A 1042 13.48 -20.20 9.84
CA ARG A 1042 13.22 -21.63 9.58
C ARG A 1042 13.64 -22.05 8.17
N PHE A 1043 14.65 -22.91 8.07
CA PHE A 1043 15.04 -23.60 6.82
C PHE A 1043 16.05 -24.71 7.13
N GLU A 1044 16.18 -25.68 6.22
CA GLU A 1044 17.12 -26.80 6.37
C GLU A 1044 18.58 -26.39 6.10
N PRO A 1045 19.56 -26.89 6.88
CA PRO A 1045 19.42 -27.86 7.98
C PRO A 1045 18.79 -27.32 9.27
N SER A 1046 17.80 -28.03 9.79
CA SER A 1046 17.10 -27.75 11.04
C SER A 1046 17.08 -28.97 11.98
N GLY A 1047 16.82 -28.76 13.27
CA GLY A 1047 16.62 -29.83 14.25
C GLY A 1047 17.57 -29.79 15.45
N MET A 1048 17.95 -30.98 15.94
CA MET A 1048 18.75 -31.12 17.15
C MET A 1048 20.17 -30.59 16.96
N VAL A 1049 20.69 -29.94 18.01
CA VAL A 1049 22.01 -29.31 18.07
C VAL A 1049 22.89 -30.10 19.03
N GLU A 1050 23.91 -30.78 18.49
CA GLU A 1050 24.93 -31.47 19.28
C GLU A 1050 26.21 -30.63 19.38
N GLY A 1051 26.87 -30.68 20.53
CA GLY A 1051 28.16 -30.01 20.76
C GLY A 1051 28.07 -28.53 21.16
N ASN A 1052 26.87 -28.00 21.44
CA ASN A 1052 26.68 -26.72 22.13
C ASN A 1052 26.03 -26.96 23.50
N ASP A 1053 26.51 -26.27 24.53
CA ASP A 1053 26.06 -26.52 25.91
C ASP A 1053 24.75 -25.81 26.26
N ALA A 1054 24.45 -24.66 25.65
CA ALA A 1054 23.25 -23.86 25.92
C ALA A 1054 22.09 -24.12 24.92
N ILE A 1055 22.38 -24.39 23.65
CA ILE A 1055 21.37 -24.52 22.58
C ILE A 1055 21.28 -25.98 22.15
N LYS A 1056 20.10 -26.61 22.35
CA LYS A 1056 19.87 -28.04 22.07
C LYS A 1056 19.01 -28.30 20.84
N MET A 1057 18.25 -27.29 20.38
CA MET A 1057 17.44 -27.32 19.16
C MET A 1057 17.60 -25.99 18.42
N ALA A 1058 17.57 -26.02 17.09
CA ALA A 1058 17.54 -24.82 16.26
C ALA A 1058 16.66 -25.03 15.02
N THR A 1059 15.97 -23.99 14.58
CA THR A 1059 15.08 -24.04 13.40
C THR A 1059 15.80 -23.80 12.08
N SER A 1060 17.08 -23.39 12.14
CA SER A 1060 18.02 -23.37 11.02
C SER A 1060 19.46 -23.24 11.55
N ILE A 1061 20.45 -23.33 10.65
CA ILE A 1061 21.85 -22.99 10.99
C ILE A 1061 22.02 -21.51 11.37
N LEU A 1062 21.26 -20.58 10.78
CA LEU A 1062 21.35 -19.17 11.13
C LEU A 1062 20.70 -18.89 12.49
N ASP A 1063 19.55 -19.50 12.78
CA ASP A 1063 18.93 -19.48 14.10
C ASP A 1063 19.91 -20.01 15.18
N TYR A 1064 20.62 -21.12 14.91
CA TYR A 1064 21.67 -21.60 15.81
C TYR A 1064 22.79 -20.56 16.01
N ILE A 1065 23.35 -20.02 14.92
CA ILE A 1065 24.49 -19.09 14.98
C ILE A 1065 24.14 -17.82 15.75
N PHE A 1066 22.99 -17.21 15.48
CA PHE A 1066 22.64 -15.95 16.14
C PHE A 1066 22.19 -16.13 17.58
N ARG A 1067 21.56 -17.25 17.96
CA ARG A 1067 21.39 -17.59 19.38
C ARG A 1067 22.74 -17.76 20.09
N GLU A 1068 23.70 -18.42 19.43
CA GLU A 1068 25.02 -18.66 20.03
C GLU A 1068 25.76 -17.33 20.24
N LEU A 1069 25.78 -16.44 19.24
CA LEU A 1069 26.36 -15.10 19.38
C LEU A 1069 25.62 -14.25 20.44
N ALA A 1070 24.29 -14.38 20.55
CA ALA A 1070 23.49 -13.67 21.55
C ALA A 1070 23.80 -14.14 22.99
N VAL A 1071 23.96 -15.44 23.21
CA VAL A 1071 24.38 -15.99 24.50
C VAL A 1071 25.83 -15.59 24.81
N SER A 1072 26.73 -15.73 23.84
CA SER A 1072 28.18 -15.55 24.03
C SER A 1072 28.66 -14.08 24.11
N TYR A 1073 27.94 -13.11 23.52
CA TYR A 1073 28.30 -11.68 23.51
C TYR A 1073 27.24 -10.72 24.10
N LEU A 1074 25.95 -11.09 24.11
CA LEU A 1074 24.86 -10.21 24.59
C LEU A 1074 24.22 -10.69 25.90
N SER A 1075 24.62 -11.86 26.42
CA SER A 1075 24.04 -12.49 27.61
C SER A 1075 22.52 -12.72 27.53
N ARG A 1076 21.96 -12.88 26.32
CA ARG A 1076 20.55 -13.23 26.06
C ARG A 1076 20.29 -14.71 26.41
N THR A 1077 20.26 -15.04 27.70
CA THR A 1077 20.01 -16.41 28.20
C THR A 1077 18.58 -16.88 27.93
N ASP A 1078 17.64 -15.97 27.65
CA ASP A 1078 16.28 -16.22 27.16
C ASP A 1078 16.24 -17.02 25.84
N LEU A 1079 17.33 -17.00 25.07
CA LEU A 1079 17.47 -17.74 23.81
C LEU A 1079 18.11 -19.12 23.97
N ALA A 1080 18.62 -19.45 25.17
CA ALA A 1080 19.14 -20.76 25.51
C ALA A 1080 18.02 -21.77 25.84
N HIS A 1081 18.34 -23.07 25.74
CA HIS A 1081 17.45 -24.17 26.10
C HIS A 1081 17.80 -24.81 27.46
N ALA A 1082 18.94 -24.43 28.05
CA ALA A 1082 19.36 -24.78 29.40
C ALA A 1082 19.98 -23.53 30.02
N GLU A 1083 19.56 -23.16 31.23
CA GLU A 1083 20.17 -22.03 31.94
C GLU A 1083 21.49 -22.46 32.58
N PRO A 1084 22.44 -21.54 32.87
CA PRO A 1084 23.70 -21.89 33.52
C PRO A 1084 23.54 -22.62 34.86
N ALA A 1085 22.41 -22.41 35.55
CA ALA A 1085 22.06 -23.10 36.79
C ALA A 1085 21.74 -24.60 36.61
N ASP A 1086 21.24 -25.00 35.43
CA ASP A 1086 20.87 -26.39 35.13
C ASP A 1086 22.09 -27.28 34.80
N LEU A 1087 23.25 -26.66 34.56
CA LEU A 1087 24.50 -27.34 34.20
C LEU A 1087 25.39 -27.67 35.42
N ALA A 1088 24.94 -27.35 36.64
CA ALA A 1088 25.60 -27.72 37.89
C ALA A 1088 25.38 -29.22 38.22
N PRO A 1089 26.43 -29.99 38.62
CA PRO A 1089 26.29 -31.42 38.94
C PRO A 1089 25.44 -31.77 40.18
N ASP A 1090 24.83 -30.79 40.84
CA ASP A 1090 24.49 -30.83 42.28
C ASP A 1090 22.98 -30.67 42.56
N THR A 1091 22.13 -30.61 41.53
CA THR A 1091 20.69 -30.32 41.63
C THR A 1091 19.82 -31.50 42.13
N VAL A 1092 20.34 -32.32 43.05
CA VAL A 1092 19.56 -33.32 43.82
C VAL A 1092 19.85 -33.22 45.32
N GLY A 1093 19.36 -32.13 45.92
CA GLY A 1093 18.90 -32.06 47.32
C GLY A 1093 19.93 -32.22 48.46
N ARG A 1094 20.25 -31.10 49.13
CA ARG A 1094 20.47 -31.03 50.59
C ARG A 1094 20.25 -29.63 51.14
N GLY A 1095 19.97 -29.53 52.44
CA GLY A 1095 19.45 -28.33 53.09
C GLY A 1095 20.52 -27.37 53.65
N THR A 1096 20.09 -26.11 53.81
CA THR A 1096 20.66 -24.99 54.58
C THR A 1096 22.10 -25.11 55.11
N GLY A 1097 23.03 -24.41 54.44
CA GLY A 1097 24.27 -23.93 55.07
C GLY A 1097 25.54 -23.99 54.22
N ASP A 1098 25.70 -23.06 53.27
CA ASP A 1098 26.99 -22.42 52.91
C ASP A 1098 26.79 -21.48 51.69
N ALA A 1099 26.64 -20.18 51.94
CA ALA A 1099 26.37 -19.19 50.88
C ALA A 1099 27.63 -18.62 50.19
N THR A 1100 28.83 -18.99 50.64
CA THR A 1100 30.11 -18.39 50.19
C THR A 1100 30.92 -19.25 49.22
N ARG A 1101 30.38 -20.38 48.75
CA ARG A 1101 30.97 -21.19 47.66
C ARG A 1101 30.22 -21.08 46.33
N ALA A 1102 28.94 -20.69 46.38
CA ALA A 1102 28.09 -20.60 45.19
C ALA A 1102 28.51 -19.47 44.23
N GLU A 1103 29.04 -18.34 44.73
CA GLU A 1103 29.43 -17.21 43.87
C GLU A 1103 30.69 -17.51 43.04
N ASP A 1104 31.73 -18.12 43.64
CA ASP A 1104 32.94 -18.55 42.90
C ASP A 1104 32.63 -19.65 41.88
N GLU A 1105 31.76 -20.60 42.21
CA GLU A 1105 31.36 -21.69 41.30
C GLU A 1105 30.43 -21.19 40.18
N ALA A 1106 29.55 -20.21 40.43
CA ALA A 1106 28.75 -19.56 39.41
C ALA A 1106 29.61 -18.72 38.44
N LEU A 1107 30.60 -17.96 38.95
CA LEU A 1107 31.53 -17.22 38.10
C LEU A 1107 32.34 -18.15 37.19
N ALA A 1108 32.81 -19.28 37.75
CA ALA A 1108 33.51 -20.34 37.01
C ALA A 1108 32.62 -21.15 36.05
N ALA A 1109 31.29 -21.07 36.17
CA ALA A 1109 30.35 -21.62 35.20
C ALA A 1109 30.11 -20.63 34.04
N VAL A 1110 29.94 -19.33 34.34
CA VAL A 1110 29.80 -18.26 33.33
C VAL A 1110 31.06 -18.14 32.47
N GLU A 1111 32.25 -18.30 33.04
CA GLU A 1111 33.53 -18.35 32.29
C GLU A 1111 33.63 -19.50 31.27
N ARG A 1112 32.81 -20.56 31.39
CA ARG A 1112 32.81 -21.67 30.42
C ARG A 1112 31.94 -21.42 29.19
N VAL A 1113 30.97 -20.50 29.29
CA VAL A 1113 29.93 -20.28 28.28
C VAL A 1113 30.05 -18.92 27.59
N THR A 1114 30.88 -18.00 28.10
CA THR A 1114 31.04 -16.62 27.59
C THR A 1114 32.43 -16.35 27.00
N SER A 1115 32.55 -15.37 26.09
CA SER A 1115 33.87 -15.00 25.53
C SER A 1115 34.79 -14.37 26.59
N ARG A 1116 36.05 -14.84 26.63
CA ARG A 1116 37.14 -14.26 27.43
C ARG A 1116 37.47 -12.79 27.11
N GLY A 1117 36.95 -12.23 26.01
CA GLY A 1117 37.01 -10.79 25.74
C GLY A 1117 36.15 -9.99 26.72
N PHE A 1118 34.93 -10.46 26.98
CA PHE A 1118 33.88 -9.77 27.74
C PHE A 1118 34.21 -9.65 29.24
N VAL A 1119 34.77 -10.72 29.82
CA VAL A 1119 35.11 -10.82 31.27
C VAL A 1119 36.09 -9.74 31.74
N ARG A 1120 36.88 -9.13 30.83
CA ARG A 1120 37.90 -8.13 31.19
C ARG A 1120 37.38 -6.74 31.52
N ASN A 1121 36.20 -6.35 31.04
CA ASN A 1121 35.74 -4.96 31.18
C ASN A 1121 35.11 -4.62 32.54
N ASN A 1122 34.96 -5.60 33.45
CA ASN A 1122 33.97 -5.46 34.54
C ASN A 1122 34.45 -5.81 35.97
N LEU A 1123 35.76 -5.87 36.30
CA LEU A 1123 36.18 -6.28 37.65
C LEU A 1123 37.52 -5.72 38.21
N VAL A 1124 37.40 -4.73 39.11
CA VAL A 1124 38.22 -4.35 40.30
C VAL A 1124 37.37 -3.36 41.14
N VAL A 1125 37.48 -3.08 42.46
CA VAL A 1125 38.38 -3.39 43.61
C VAL A 1125 37.44 -3.63 44.83
N PHE A 1126 37.45 -4.77 45.56
CA PHE A 1126 38.22 -5.06 46.81
C PHE A 1126 38.15 -3.98 47.93
N THR A 1127 37.95 -4.26 49.24
CA THR A 1127 37.57 -5.49 50.01
C THR A 1127 37.28 -5.17 51.50
N GLY A 1128 36.32 -5.88 52.13
CA GLY A 1128 36.55 -6.54 53.45
C GLY A 1128 36.04 -5.94 54.79
N GLY A 1129 35.36 -6.78 55.60
CA GLY A 1129 35.69 -6.93 57.03
C GLY A 1129 34.58 -6.89 58.12
N LEU A 1130 34.40 -8.03 58.82
CA LEU A 1130 34.03 -8.21 60.26
C LEU A 1130 32.56 -8.14 60.78
N THR A 1131 31.95 -9.33 60.87
CA THR A 1131 31.43 -10.05 62.08
C THR A 1131 30.48 -9.44 63.14
N GLU A 1132 29.59 -10.34 63.65
CA GLU A 1132 28.84 -10.38 64.94
C GLU A 1132 27.39 -9.83 65.07
N THR A 1133 26.43 -10.73 64.83
CA THR A 1133 25.24 -11.07 65.64
C THR A 1133 24.62 -10.09 66.65
N ALA A 1134 23.33 -9.74 66.47
CA ALA A 1134 22.36 -9.60 67.57
C ALA A 1134 20.88 -9.77 67.13
N LYS A 1135 20.03 -10.21 68.07
CA LYS A 1135 18.58 -10.49 67.96
C LYS A 1135 17.71 -9.21 67.89
N ALA A 1136 16.50 -9.27 67.32
CA ALA A 1136 15.22 -9.27 68.09
C ALA A 1136 13.94 -8.82 67.33
N ASN A 1137 12.85 -9.58 67.55
CA ASN A 1137 11.41 -9.24 67.74
C ASN A 1137 10.66 -8.13 66.96
N GLY A 1138 9.43 -8.50 66.54
CA GLY A 1138 8.22 -7.63 66.55
C GLY A 1138 7.26 -7.86 65.35
N THR A 1139 6.19 -8.67 65.42
CA THR A 1139 4.80 -8.32 65.86
C THR A 1139 4.20 -7.10 65.14
N ASN A 1140 3.01 -7.06 64.53
CA ASN A 1140 1.77 -7.90 64.50
C ASN A 1140 1.07 -7.68 63.12
N GLY A 1141 0.03 -8.40 62.68
CA GLY A 1141 -0.74 -9.49 63.31
C GLY A 1141 -1.82 -10.05 62.35
N TYR A 1142 -2.34 -11.24 62.68
CA TYR A 1142 -3.37 -11.98 61.93
C TYR A 1142 -4.81 -11.51 62.28
N HIS A 1143 -5.80 -11.77 61.41
CA HIS A 1143 -6.73 -12.91 61.58
C HIS A 1143 -7.82 -13.03 60.50
N ALA A 1144 -8.31 -14.26 60.33
CA ALA A 1144 -9.36 -14.70 59.40
C ALA A 1144 -10.40 -15.60 60.13
N HIS A 1145 -11.37 -16.14 59.38
CA HIS A 1145 -12.47 -17.05 59.77
C HIS A 1145 -13.66 -16.37 60.49
N GLY A 1146 -14.94 -16.77 60.32
CA GLY A 1146 -15.56 -17.82 59.48
C GLY A 1146 -16.26 -18.93 60.29
N HIS A 1147 -17.55 -19.22 60.04
CA HIS A 1147 -18.37 -20.37 60.52
C HIS A 1147 -19.69 -20.41 59.70
N ASP A 1148 -20.13 -21.52 59.07
CA ASP A 1148 -20.84 -22.74 59.56
C ASP A 1148 -22.37 -22.56 59.79
N HIS A 1149 -23.28 -23.53 59.57
CA HIS A 1149 -23.24 -24.95 59.10
C HIS A 1149 -24.69 -25.37 58.70
N GLY A 1150 -24.93 -26.47 57.94
CA GLY A 1150 -26.25 -27.18 57.98
C GLY A 1150 -26.74 -27.99 56.74
N HIS A 1151 -27.34 -29.16 57.00
CA HIS A 1151 -27.94 -30.13 56.05
C HIS A 1151 -29.30 -30.64 56.61
N HIS A 1152 -30.27 -31.25 55.90
CA HIS A 1152 -30.47 -31.77 54.52
C HIS A 1152 -32.00 -31.72 54.21
N GLY A 1153 -32.44 -31.92 52.94
CA GLY A 1153 -33.85 -32.28 52.64
C GLY A 1153 -34.33 -31.98 51.20
N HIS A 1154 -35.17 -32.85 50.62
CA HIS A 1154 -35.51 -32.87 49.18
C HIS A 1154 -36.80 -32.14 48.77
N ASP A 1155 -36.72 -31.48 47.61
CA ASP A 1155 -37.67 -31.46 46.46
C ASP A 1155 -38.59 -30.24 46.14
N HIS A 1156 -38.66 -29.99 44.82
CA HIS A 1156 -39.53 -29.14 43.96
C HIS A 1156 -40.17 -27.82 44.46
N GLY A 1157 -39.92 -26.72 43.72
CA GLY A 1157 -40.88 -25.60 43.57
C GLY A 1157 -40.30 -24.23 43.19
N LEU A 1158 -40.58 -23.76 41.96
CA LEU A 1158 -40.24 -22.42 41.43
C LEU A 1158 -40.63 -21.26 42.36
N ALA A 1159 -39.77 -20.22 42.48
CA ALA A 1159 -39.94 -18.94 41.76
C ALA A 1159 -38.91 -17.85 42.18
N THR A 1160 -38.50 -17.03 41.20
CA THR A 1160 -37.96 -15.65 41.28
C THR A 1160 -37.71 -15.03 42.67
N THR A 1161 -36.51 -14.51 42.98
CA THR A 1161 -35.97 -13.26 42.38
C THR A 1161 -34.45 -13.15 42.61
N THR A 1162 -33.76 -12.37 41.76
CA THR A 1162 -32.33 -12.55 41.47
C THR A 1162 -31.44 -11.38 41.90
N THR A 1163 -30.27 -11.68 42.49
CA THR A 1163 -29.10 -10.78 42.52
C THR A 1163 -27.81 -11.57 42.24
N ARG A 1164 -26.80 -10.91 41.66
CA ARG A 1164 -25.62 -11.54 41.03
C ARG A 1164 -24.52 -11.93 42.02
N THR A 1165 -23.81 -13.02 41.71
CA THR A 1165 -22.36 -13.17 41.91
C THR A 1165 -21.73 -14.05 40.82
N THR A 1166 -20.44 -13.85 40.59
CA THR A 1166 -19.59 -14.55 39.59
C THR A 1166 -18.84 -15.72 40.21
N ALA A 1167 -18.60 -16.79 39.44
CA ALA A 1167 -17.69 -17.88 39.82
C ALA A 1167 -16.86 -18.37 38.62
N ALA A 1168 -15.60 -18.71 38.86
CA ALA A 1168 -14.74 -19.44 37.93
C ALA A 1168 -14.89 -20.95 38.14
N VAL A 1169 -14.59 -21.75 37.11
CA VAL A 1169 -14.66 -23.22 37.16
C VAL A 1169 -13.26 -23.80 37.25
N SER A 1170 -13.02 -24.66 38.25
CA SER A 1170 -11.80 -25.46 38.40
C SER A 1170 -11.99 -26.86 37.81
N VAL A 1171 -10.93 -27.42 37.21
CA VAL A 1171 -10.90 -28.81 36.71
C VAL A 1171 -10.58 -29.76 37.86
N SER A 1172 -11.21 -30.95 37.89
CA SER A 1172 -11.03 -31.94 38.96
C SER A 1172 -9.71 -32.72 38.86
N GLN A 1173 -9.21 -33.15 40.02
CA GLN A 1173 -7.90 -33.80 40.16
C GLN A 1173 -7.82 -35.16 39.42
N GLU A 1174 -8.94 -35.88 39.29
CA GLU A 1174 -9.05 -37.12 38.52
C GLU A 1174 -8.69 -36.94 37.03
N VAL A 1175 -8.94 -35.74 36.46
CA VAL A 1175 -8.57 -35.41 35.07
C VAL A 1175 -7.06 -35.21 34.95
N ILE A 1176 -6.41 -34.65 35.97
CA ILE A 1176 -4.96 -34.46 36.01
C ILE A 1176 -4.27 -35.83 36.11
N GLU A 1177 -4.71 -36.69 37.04
CA GLU A 1177 -4.17 -38.04 37.23
C GLU A 1177 -4.35 -38.93 35.99
N ALA A 1178 -5.47 -38.82 35.28
CA ALA A 1178 -5.70 -39.53 34.01
C ALA A 1178 -4.80 -39.03 32.86
N VAL A 1179 -4.43 -37.75 32.87
CA VAL A 1179 -3.52 -37.15 31.88
C VAL A 1179 -2.06 -37.53 32.18
N ASP A 1180 -1.62 -37.48 33.43
CA ASP A 1180 -0.27 -37.89 33.84
C ASP A 1180 -0.02 -39.39 33.56
N ALA A 1181 -0.98 -40.26 33.90
CA ALA A 1181 -0.91 -41.69 33.58
C ALA A 1181 -0.87 -41.99 32.06
N LYS A 1182 -1.31 -41.05 31.21
CA LYS A 1182 -1.16 -41.12 29.75
C LYS A 1182 0.23 -40.66 29.31
N PHE A 1183 0.75 -39.57 29.88
CA PHE A 1183 2.11 -39.07 29.60
C PHE A 1183 3.20 -40.06 30.01
N ASP A 1184 3.02 -40.81 31.10
CA ASP A 1184 3.98 -41.84 31.51
C ASP A 1184 4.02 -43.03 30.54
N LYS A 1185 2.87 -43.48 30.03
CA LYS A 1185 2.82 -44.51 28.98
C LYS A 1185 3.45 -44.04 27.67
N ILE A 1186 3.31 -42.76 27.32
CA ILE A 1186 3.98 -42.14 26.16
C ILE A 1186 5.51 -42.13 26.36
N ARG A 1187 5.98 -41.73 27.56
CA ARG A 1187 7.42 -41.78 27.90
C ARG A 1187 7.98 -43.19 27.88
N GLU A 1188 7.28 -44.16 28.46
CA GLU A 1188 7.69 -45.57 28.48
C GLU A 1188 7.76 -46.16 27.06
N ALA A 1189 6.79 -45.85 26.19
CA ALA A 1189 6.81 -46.24 24.78
C ALA A 1189 8.02 -45.64 24.03
N ARG A 1190 8.32 -44.35 24.24
CA ARG A 1190 9.49 -43.70 23.64
C ARG A 1190 10.82 -44.28 24.14
N MET A 1191 10.94 -44.56 25.44
CA MET A 1191 12.12 -45.26 25.99
C MET A 1191 12.30 -46.67 25.42
N LYS A 1192 11.21 -47.32 25.01
CA LYS A 1192 11.22 -48.65 24.35
C LYS A 1192 11.43 -48.58 22.83
N GLY A 1193 11.67 -47.39 22.26
CA GLY A 1193 11.99 -47.21 20.83
C GLY A 1193 10.79 -47.00 19.90
N TYR A 1194 9.59 -46.79 20.44
CA TYR A 1194 8.38 -46.44 19.68
C TYR A 1194 8.23 -44.91 19.57
N GLU A 1195 7.50 -44.41 18.58
CA GLU A 1195 7.30 -42.95 18.37
C GLU A 1195 6.51 -42.28 19.52
N GLY A 1196 5.79 -43.07 20.32
CA GLY A 1196 4.99 -42.59 21.46
C GLY A 1196 3.66 -41.94 21.08
N ASP A 1197 3.27 -42.00 19.81
CA ASP A 1197 1.92 -41.67 19.37
C ASP A 1197 0.98 -42.87 19.59
N SER A 1198 -0.28 -42.60 19.95
CA SER A 1198 -1.30 -43.67 20.04
C SER A 1198 -1.72 -44.11 18.64
N CYS A 1199 -1.66 -45.40 18.35
CA CYS A 1199 -2.28 -45.98 17.16
C CYS A 1199 -3.77 -45.60 17.12
N PRO A 1200 -4.28 -44.95 16.06
CA PRO A 1200 -5.67 -44.51 16.00
C PRO A 1200 -6.68 -45.67 15.87
N GLU A 1201 -6.23 -46.88 15.50
CA GLU A 1201 -7.09 -48.06 15.44
C GLU A 1201 -7.25 -48.77 16.79
N CYS A 1202 -6.16 -48.96 17.55
CA CYS A 1202 -6.18 -49.75 18.79
C CYS A 1202 -5.81 -48.97 20.07
N GLY A 1203 -5.49 -47.69 19.96
CA GLY A 1203 -5.12 -46.81 21.08
C GLY A 1203 -3.73 -47.05 21.70
N ASN A 1204 -3.01 -48.11 21.30
CA ASN A 1204 -1.73 -48.46 21.91
C ASN A 1204 -0.55 -47.64 21.34
N PHE A 1205 0.46 -47.36 22.17
CA PHE A 1205 1.56 -46.44 21.87
C PHE A 1205 2.76 -47.09 21.14
N THR A 1206 2.56 -48.28 20.58
CA THR A 1206 3.58 -49.13 19.95
C THR A 1206 3.72 -48.88 18.44
N LEU A 1207 3.63 -47.61 18.01
CA LEU A 1207 3.91 -47.22 16.63
C LEU A 1207 5.43 -47.17 16.38
N VAL A 1208 5.90 -47.93 15.39
CA VAL A 1208 7.27 -47.92 14.87
C VAL A 1208 7.27 -47.34 13.47
N ARG A 1209 8.27 -46.51 13.14
CA ARG A 1209 8.45 -45.97 11.80
C ARG A 1209 8.95 -47.05 10.84
N ASN A 1210 8.21 -47.27 9.74
CA ASN A 1210 8.51 -48.24 8.70
C ASN A 1210 8.43 -47.55 7.33
N GLY A 1211 9.57 -47.01 6.88
CA GLY A 1211 9.62 -46.12 5.71
C GLY A 1211 9.02 -44.75 6.01
N THR A 1212 8.19 -44.24 5.11
CA THR A 1212 7.40 -43.00 5.30
C THR A 1212 6.17 -43.20 6.19
N CYS A 1213 5.76 -44.44 6.44
CA CYS A 1213 4.62 -44.78 7.28
C CYS A 1213 5.03 -45.05 8.74
N LEU A 1214 4.06 -44.95 9.65
CA LEU A 1214 4.12 -45.59 10.95
C LEU A 1214 3.33 -46.91 10.91
N LYS A 1215 3.80 -47.96 11.57
CA LYS A 1215 3.12 -49.24 11.74
C LYS A 1215 2.99 -49.55 13.23
N CYS A 1216 1.81 -49.96 13.67
CA CYS A 1216 1.62 -50.42 15.05
C CYS A 1216 2.05 -51.87 15.18
N ASP A 1217 3.03 -52.17 16.04
CA ASP A 1217 3.46 -53.55 16.27
C ASP A 1217 2.45 -54.37 17.08
N THR A 1218 1.48 -53.73 17.75
CA THR A 1218 0.41 -54.44 18.48
C THR A 1218 -0.75 -54.90 17.59
N CYS A 1219 -1.21 -54.08 16.63
CA CYS A 1219 -2.36 -54.43 15.77
C CYS A 1219 -2.02 -54.60 14.28
N GLY A 1220 -0.82 -54.21 13.84
CA GLY A 1220 -0.39 -54.25 12.44
C GLY A 1220 -0.83 -53.05 11.60
N GLY A 1221 -1.78 -52.23 12.07
CA GLY A 1221 -2.31 -51.08 11.35
C GLY A 1221 -1.27 -50.00 11.03
N THR A 1222 -1.42 -49.35 9.87
CA THR A 1222 -0.44 -48.37 9.34
C THR A 1222 -1.05 -46.99 9.20
N THR A 1223 -0.31 -45.95 9.58
CA THR A 1223 -0.72 -44.54 9.46
C THR A 1223 0.34 -43.70 8.75
N GLY A 1224 -0.07 -42.62 8.08
CA GLY A 1224 0.86 -41.70 7.42
C GLY A 1224 1.49 -42.20 6.11
N CYS A 1225 1.02 -43.31 5.53
CA CYS A 1225 1.42 -43.70 4.17
C CYS A 1225 0.85 -42.74 3.12
N SER A 1226 1.71 -42.30 2.20
CA SER A 1226 1.37 -41.62 0.94
C SER A 1226 1.13 -42.62 -0.18
#